data_AF-A0A7S2LA58-F1
#
_entry.id   AF-A0A7S2LA58-F1
#
_cell.length_a   1.000
_cell.length_b   1.000
_cell.length_c   1.000
_cell.angle_alpha   90.00
_cell.angle_beta   90.00
_cell.angle_gamma   90.00
#
_symmetry.space_group_name_H-M   'P 1'
#
loop_
_entity.id
_entity.type
_entity.pdbx_description
1 polymer ?
#
loop_
_entity_poly.entity_id
_entity_poly.type
_entity_poly.pdbx_seq_one_letter_code
_entity_poly.pdbx_strand_id
1 'polypeptide(L)'
;GREALQASSSKVVAFEGGGLSSMAGFTGVLVGLLAASGEKLGAGGTADAQLQALFRDFGVLASCSGGTWFAQELQYSSDFLTLIGKMAASPHSSGDLFNKEWMAKRLDWKGVAPDLAQQAAKCVSSLQPKVGAAKPLRSPGASVRTPLNASSRPVGVSVSPAADGRNFDVTVAGVQITVPPEVAVAILLFETVGFGGATWKSYIELMYATTGNIDASMALGDSPNQWARGMLGVWGALLPSPGEGNEAMRKSMRSLARCDTSACEYPADLLGFYPVYESYDTDSGELAAGVSYVVSTDEAMMEGKWPYLTPVKFTAKIGSPDAGSPLPFCAYEDCFGFSLEYWGQQGSDKFAAATKPRLSEVFAAGFMGPASALSVSLVGSASSAASGFKAAFESNRNMLSKNDCLRAAVWAGNRPGGQAFAQGSDLIGQISAAPSISQPLLETLASGGLHALSDCGPVDITSVAQAVGAAHQTGAFHTTVVGFQLTQEHDGPVPFETAVSQFLGPGADPSDYTTWDNSYAVFQSPRRDAQQKIAECSADGEQECIRWTTLYPRSEQKCVYEVDIGSIEKAITVSNDWFGIKGGLPVTYHMIVANIKPACQAYSILVQPDTPWNMYGDIVQELAEIFVYNKDAVGTLVDKIFFS
;
A
#
# COMPACT_ATOMS: atom_id res chain seq x y z
N GLY A 1 -9.11 7.67 34.73
CA GLY A 1 -7.92 7.23 35.48
C GLY A 1 -6.87 6.66 34.54
N ARG A 2 -7.01 5.40 34.11
CA ARG A 2 -6.12 4.76 33.11
C ARG A 2 -6.23 5.35 31.69
N GLU A 3 -7.39 5.88 31.29
CA GLU A 3 -7.56 6.50 29.96
C GLU A 3 -6.69 7.76 29.73
N ALA A 4 -6.35 8.51 30.78
CA ALA A 4 -5.46 9.67 30.66
C ALA A 4 -3.96 9.28 30.63
N LEU A 5 -3.61 8.06 31.04
CA LEU A 5 -2.24 7.54 31.05
C LEU A 5 -1.89 6.73 29.79
N GLN A 6 -2.89 6.25 29.05
CA GLN A 6 -2.68 5.64 27.73
C GLN A 6 -2.43 6.69 26.64
N ALA A 7 -2.83 7.95 26.87
CA ALA A 7 -2.75 9.04 25.90
C ALA A 7 -1.33 9.57 25.63
N SER A 8 -0.28 9.01 26.26
CA SER A 8 1.11 9.42 26.02
C SER A 8 2.07 8.24 25.87
N SER A 9 1.59 7.04 25.47
CA SER A 9 2.56 5.98 25.17
C SER A 9 3.50 6.48 24.07
N SER A 10 4.79 6.51 24.40
CA SER A 10 5.87 6.85 23.48
C SER A 10 6.17 5.72 22.52
N LYS A 11 5.65 4.50 22.73
CA LYS A 11 5.97 3.34 21.90
C LYS A 11 5.01 3.21 20.74
N VAL A 12 5.59 3.09 19.55
CA VAL A 12 4.88 2.94 18.29
C VAL A 12 5.45 1.76 17.50
N VAL A 13 4.60 1.03 16.80
CA VAL A 13 5.02 -0.03 15.87
C VAL A 13 4.73 0.42 14.45
N ALA A 14 5.67 0.19 13.54
CA ALA A 14 5.57 0.56 12.13
C ALA A 14 5.78 -0.66 11.24
N PHE A 15 4.88 -0.89 10.28
CA PHE A 15 4.95 -1.98 9.32
C PHE A 15 5.19 -1.45 7.91
N GLU A 16 6.35 -1.78 7.33
CA GLU A 16 6.72 -1.35 5.98
C GLU A 16 5.82 -1.96 4.89
N GLY A 17 5.64 -1.22 3.80
CA GLY A 17 5.05 -1.70 2.56
C GLY A 17 5.93 -2.68 1.79
N GLY A 18 5.49 -3.07 0.59
CA GLY A 18 6.15 -4.13 -0.22
C GLY A 18 5.22 -5.30 -0.59
N GLY A 19 3.90 -5.08 -0.49
CA GLY A 19 2.87 -6.01 -0.94
C GLY A 19 2.94 -7.38 -0.25
N LEU A 20 2.89 -8.45 -1.03
CA LEU A 20 2.84 -9.82 -0.50
C LEU A 20 4.11 -10.24 0.22
N SER A 21 5.26 -9.70 -0.17
CA SER A 21 6.51 -9.99 0.54
C SER A 21 6.44 -9.47 1.97
N SER A 22 5.93 -8.26 2.19
CA SER A 22 5.75 -7.68 3.54
C SER A 22 4.74 -8.45 4.34
N MET A 23 3.63 -8.85 3.72
CA MET A 23 2.64 -9.72 4.37
C MET A 23 3.27 -11.03 4.86
N ALA A 24 4.00 -11.74 4.00
CA ALA A 24 4.67 -13.00 4.36
C ALA A 24 5.82 -12.78 5.35
N GLY A 25 6.68 -11.80 5.11
CA GLY A 25 7.82 -11.47 5.93
C GLY A 25 7.43 -11.13 7.37
N PHE A 26 6.46 -10.23 7.55
CA PHE A 26 6.01 -9.86 8.90
C PHE A 26 5.25 -10.98 9.59
N THR A 27 4.50 -11.79 8.83
CA THR A 27 3.92 -13.03 9.34
C THR A 27 5.00 -13.96 9.88
N GLY A 28 6.05 -14.22 9.10
CA GLY A 28 7.18 -15.07 9.51
C GLY A 28 7.93 -14.52 10.72
N VAL A 29 8.26 -13.23 10.73
CA VAL A 29 8.89 -12.55 11.88
C VAL A 29 8.02 -12.68 13.13
N LEU A 30 6.72 -12.38 13.04
CA LEU A 30 5.83 -12.43 14.19
C LEU A 30 5.65 -13.85 14.71
N VAL A 31 5.43 -14.82 13.83
CA VAL A 31 5.38 -16.26 14.18
C VAL A 31 6.67 -16.68 14.88
N GLY A 32 7.82 -16.28 14.35
CA GLY A 32 9.13 -16.54 14.93
C GLY A 32 9.30 -15.94 16.33
N LEU A 33 8.92 -14.67 16.52
CA LEU A 33 8.94 -13.99 17.82
C LEU A 33 8.07 -14.72 18.85
N LEU A 34 6.84 -15.07 18.47
CA LEU A 34 5.90 -15.78 19.35
C LEU A 34 6.40 -17.18 19.71
N ALA A 35 6.94 -17.91 18.74
CA ALA A 35 7.47 -19.26 18.95
C ALA A 35 8.73 -19.26 19.84
N ALA A 36 9.66 -18.34 19.57
CA ALA A 36 10.92 -18.23 20.32
C ALA A 36 10.75 -17.65 21.73
N SER A 37 9.72 -16.83 21.95
CA SER A 37 9.48 -16.12 23.22
C SER A 37 8.25 -16.60 23.97
N GLY A 38 7.69 -17.75 23.59
CA GLY A 38 6.42 -18.26 24.11
C GLY A 38 6.37 -18.35 25.64
N GLU A 39 7.45 -18.78 26.31
CA GLU A 39 7.53 -18.82 27.77
C GLU A 39 7.35 -17.44 28.42
N LYS A 40 7.97 -16.40 27.85
CA LYS A 40 7.89 -15.02 28.33
C LYS A 40 6.53 -14.39 28.04
N LEU A 41 5.92 -14.75 26.91
CA LEU A 41 4.64 -14.22 26.46
C LEU A 41 3.42 -14.98 27.02
N GLY A 42 3.65 -15.97 27.88
CA GLY A 42 2.61 -16.84 28.43
C GLY A 42 2.43 -18.11 27.59
N ALA A 43 3.26 -19.12 27.86
CA ALA A 43 3.24 -20.37 27.13
C ALA A 43 1.87 -21.04 27.19
N GLY A 44 1.37 -21.51 26.04
CA GLY A 44 0.06 -22.13 25.91
C GLY A 44 -1.13 -21.15 25.86
N GLY A 45 -0.88 -19.83 25.89
CA GLY A 45 -1.88 -18.81 25.61
C GLY A 45 -2.31 -18.79 24.14
N THR A 46 -3.42 -18.10 23.85
CA THR A 46 -3.83 -17.81 22.48
C THR A 46 -2.86 -16.80 21.85
N ALA A 47 -2.77 -16.76 20.51
CA ALA A 47 -1.97 -15.75 19.82
C ALA A 47 -2.39 -14.32 20.23
N ASP A 48 -3.70 -14.06 20.38
CA ASP A 48 -4.21 -12.75 20.85
C ASP A 48 -3.64 -12.36 22.22
N ALA A 49 -3.59 -13.30 23.19
CA ALA A 49 -3.02 -13.05 24.51
C ALA A 49 -1.51 -12.78 24.46
N GLN A 50 -0.78 -13.53 23.62
CA GLN A 50 0.66 -13.33 23.44
C GLN A 50 0.96 -12.00 22.76
N LEU A 51 0.18 -11.59 21.76
CA LEU A 51 0.29 -10.28 21.12
C LEU A 51 -0.05 -9.15 22.08
N GLN A 52 -1.08 -9.33 22.91
CA GLN A 52 -1.40 -8.37 23.96
C GLN A 52 -0.23 -8.21 24.94
N ALA A 53 0.47 -9.29 25.29
CA ALA A 53 1.66 -9.22 26.12
C ALA A 53 2.84 -8.53 25.41
N LEU A 54 3.07 -8.86 24.13
CA LEU A 54 4.16 -8.33 23.30
C LEU A 54 4.00 -6.82 23.04
N PHE A 55 2.78 -6.39 22.72
CA PHE A 55 2.46 -5.00 22.35
C PHE A 55 1.79 -4.20 23.47
N ARG A 56 1.82 -4.67 24.74
CA ARG A 56 1.09 -4.05 25.86
C ARG A 56 1.37 -2.55 26.04
N ASP A 57 2.58 -2.12 25.72
CA ASP A 57 3.06 -0.76 25.95
C ASP A 57 2.94 0.13 24.70
N PHE A 58 2.46 -0.41 23.57
CA PHE A 58 2.33 0.33 22.31
C PHE A 58 1.02 1.10 22.24
N GLY A 59 1.10 2.40 22.00
CA GLY A 59 -0.08 3.26 21.84
C GLY A 59 -0.50 3.48 20.40
N VAL A 60 0.43 3.33 19.45
CA VAL A 60 0.23 3.63 18.03
C VAL A 60 0.72 2.45 17.18
N LEU A 61 -0.05 2.14 16.14
CA LEU A 61 0.35 1.25 15.06
C LEU A 61 0.25 2.03 13.75
N ALA A 62 1.37 2.12 13.03
CA ALA A 62 1.43 2.68 11.68
C ALA A 62 1.70 1.58 10.65
N SER A 63 1.11 1.71 9.46
CA SER A 63 1.35 0.76 8.37
C SER A 63 1.19 1.40 6.99
N CYS A 64 1.84 0.77 6.01
CA CYS A 64 1.80 1.15 4.62
C CYS A 64 1.70 -0.09 3.73
N SER A 65 0.95 -0.02 2.64
CA SER A 65 0.92 -1.04 1.59
C SER A 65 0.69 -2.48 2.11
N GLY A 66 1.55 -3.42 1.73
CA GLY A 66 1.52 -4.80 2.23
C GLY A 66 1.56 -4.92 3.77
N GLY A 67 2.25 -4.00 4.45
CA GLY A 67 2.22 -3.88 5.90
C GLY A 67 0.85 -3.50 6.44
N THR A 68 0.04 -2.77 5.68
CA THR A 68 -1.36 -2.50 6.04
C THR A 68 -2.23 -3.75 5.94
N TRP A 69 -2.00 -4.62 4.96
CA TRP A 69 -2.72 -5.91 4.88
C TRP A 69 -2.46 -6.76 6.12
N PHE A 70 -1.18 -6.91 6.45
CA PHE A 70 -0.75 -7.60 7.65
C PHE A 70 -1.36 -7.00 8.91
N ALA A 71 -1.23 -5.68 9.09
CA ALA A 71 -1.74 -4.99 10.26
C ALA A 71 -3.25 -5.15 10.43
N GLN A 72 -4.04 -4.94 9.37
CA GLN A 72 -5.49 -5.00 9.45
C GLN A 72 -6.00 -6.42 9.69
N GLU A 73 -5.42 -7.45 9.06
CA GLU A 73 -5.77 -8.83 9.40
C GLU A 73 -5.38 -9.18 10.84
N LEU A 74 -4.22 -8.74 11.30
CA LEU A 74 -3.82 -8.93 12.70
C LEU A 74 -4.76 -8.24 13.68
N GLN A 75 -5.29 -7.07 13.32
CA GLN A 75 -6.21 -6.27 14.13
C GLN A 75 -7.63 -6.83 14.15
N TYR A 76 -8.16 -7.27 13.01
CA TYR A 76 -9.61 -7.52 12.84
C TYR A 76 -9.98 -8.97 12.50
N SER A 77 -9.02 -9.82 12.14
CA SER A 77 -9.30 -11.22 11.80
C SER A 77 -8.95 -12.18 12.94
N SER A 78 -9.97 -12.83 13.50
CA SER A 78 -9.77 -13.95 14.43
C SER A 78 -9.19 -15.19 13.72
N ASP A 79 -9.52 -15.36 12.43
CA ASP A 79 -9.05 -16.48 11.61
C ASP A 79 -7.54 -16.35 11.35
N PHE A 80 -7.08 -15.14 11.03
CA PHE A 80 -5.67 -14.86 10.87
C PHE A 80 -4.90 -15.03 12.18
N LEU A 81 -5.42 -14.57 13.33
CA LEU A 81 -4.79 -14.85 14.63
C LEU A 81 -4.73 -16.34 14.96
N THR A 82 -5.77 -17.10 14.61
CA THR A 82 -5.77 -18.55 14.77
C THR A 82 -4.68 -19.18 13.91
N LEU A 83 -4.50 -18.72 12.67
CA LEU A 83 -3.43 -19.15 11.78
C LEU A 83 -2.04 -18.81 12.36
N ILE A 84 -1.82 -17.57 12.82
CA ILE A 84 -0.59 -17.15 13.51
C ILE A 84 -0.28 -18.07 14.68
N GLY A 85 -1.27 -18.39 15.52
CA GLY A 85 -1.12 -19.30 16.65
C GLY A 85 -0.72 -20.72 16.25
N LYS A 86 -1.34 -21.29 15.20
CA LYS A 86 -0.97 -22.60 14.65
C LYS A 86 0.47 -22.60 14.13
N MET A 87 0.85 -21.55 13.40
CA MET A 87 2.19 -21.40 12.83
C MET A 87 3.25 -21.23 13.93
N ALA A 88 2.97 -20.46 14.97
CA ALA A 88 3.88 -20.29 16.11
C ALA A 88 4.02 -21.58 16.93
N ALA A 89 2.96 -22.39 17.03
CA ALA A 89 3.01 -23.70 17.67
C ALA A 89 3.81 -24.74 16.86
N SER A 90 3.87 -24.59 15.52
CA SER A 90 4.60 -25.48 14.62
C SER A 90 5.42 -24.70 13.58
N PRO A 91 6.54 -24.06 13.98
CA PRO A 91 7.34 -23.21 13.09
C PRO A 91 7.80 -23.90 11.80
N HIS A 92 8.18 -25.18 11.90
CA HIS A 92 8.63 -26.02 10.77
C HIS A 92 7.54 -26.33 9.73
N SER A 93 6.26 -26.12 10.06
CA SER A 93 5.13 -26.30 9.13
C SER A 93 4.42 -24.98 8.84
N SER A 94 4.99 -23.86 9.28
CA SER A 94 4.32 -22.56 9.16
C SER A 94 4.16 -22.13 7.70
N GLY A 95 5.11 -22.48 6.83
CA GLY A 95 5.01 -22.20 5.40
C GLY A 95 3.87 -22.96 4.72
N ASP A 96 3.75 -24.26 4.99
CA ASP A 96 2.63 -25.08 4.51
C ASP A 96 1.28 -24.56 5.01
N LEU A 97 1.20 -24.17 6.29
CA LEU A 97 0.00 -23.58 6.89
C LEU A 97 -0.34 -22.24 6.24
N PHE A 98 0.62 -21.35 6.06
CA PHE A 98 0.41 -20.06 5.40
C PHE A 98 -0.06 -20.25 3.95
N ASN A 99 0.60 -21.14 3.22
CA ASN A 99 0.24 -21.45 1.84
C ASN A 99 -1.18 -22.02 1.74
N LYS A 100 -1.53 -22.94 2.63
CA LYS A 100 -2.84 -23.61 2.64
C LYS A 100 -3.98 -22.72 3.14
N GLU A 101 -3.77 -22.01 4.25
CA GLU A 101 -4.84 -21.31 4.96
C GLU A 101 -4.93 -19.82 4.63
N TRP A 102 -3.89 -19.23 4.02
CA TRP A 102 -3.90 -17.84 3.56
C TRP A 102 -3.76 -17.73 2.04
N MET A 103 -2.63 -18.16 1.46
CA MET A 103 -2.38 -17.98 0.02
C MET A 103 -3.42 -18.69 -0.85
N ALA A 104 -3.73 -19.96 -0.56
CA ALA A 104 -4.70 -20.71 -1.34
C ALA A 104 -6.12 -20.15 -1.19
N LYS A 105 -6.52 -19.68 0.00
CA LYS A 105 -7.82 -19.03 0.22
C LYS A 105 -7.95 -17.72 -0.56
N ARG A 106 -6.89 -16.92 -0.58
CA ARG A 106 -6.80 -15.70 -1.41
C ARG A 106 -7.08 -16.00 -2.89
N LEU A 107 -6.68 -17.19 -3.36
CA LEU A 107 -6.89 -17.64 -4.73
C LEU A 107 -8.24 -18.36 -4.92
N ASP A 108 -8.97 -18.71 -3.85
CA ASP A 108 -10.26 -19.40 -3.91
C ASP A 108 -11.42 -18.41 -4.04
N TRP A 109 -11.48 -17.75 -5.20
CA TRP A 109 -12.52 -16.77 -5.54
C TRP A 109 -13.88 -17.40 -5.85
N LYS A 110 -13.97 -18.73 -5.94
CA LYS A 110 -15.15 -19.46 -6.47
C LYS A 110 -16.41 -19.29 -5.63
N GLY A 111 -16.29 -18.82 -4.39
CA GLY A 111 -17.41 -18.59 -3.47
C GLY A 111 -17.98 -17.18 -3.48
N VAL A 112 -17.33 -16.18 -4.10
CA VAL A 112 -17.57 -14.77 -3.72
C VAL A 112 -18.34 -13.97 -4.77
N ALA A 113 -18.31 -14.34 -6.05
CA ALA A 113 -18.95 -13.51 -7.09
C ALA A 113 -19.07 -14.23 -8.46
N PRO A 114 -20.20 -14.86 -8.83
CA PRO A 114 -20.45 -15.37 -10.19
C PRO A 114 -20.28 -14.31 -11.29
N ASP A 115 -20.46 -13.05 -10.93
CA ASP A 115 -20.27 -11.84 -11.74
C ASP A 115 -18.79 -11.52 -12.02
N LEU A 116 -17.86 -11.98 -11.19
CA LEU A 116 -16.41 -11.85 -11.41
C LEU A 116 -15.98 -12.57 -12.69
N ALA A 117 -16.36 -13.84 -12.82
CA ALA A 117 -16.07 -14.65 -14.01
C ALA A 117 -16.63 -14.03 -15.31
N GLN A 118 -17.84 -13.49 -15.26
CA GLN A 118 -18.49 -12.91 -16.44
C GLN A 118 -17.82 -11.59 -16.88
N GLN A 119 -17.35 -10.80 -15.94
CA GLN A 119 -16.73 -9.51 -16.22
C GLN A 119 -15.25 -9.67 -16.61
N ALA A 120 -14.57 -10.71 -16.10
CA ALA A 120 -13.25 -11.14 -16.54
C ALA A 120 -13.28 -11.43 -18.05
N ALA A 121 -14.27 -12.22 -18.48
CA ALA A 121 -14.50 -12.51 -19.89
C ALA A 121 -14.79 -11.25 -20.74
N LYS A 122 -15.59 -10.30 -20.21
CA LYS A 122 -15.82 -9.01 -20.89
C LYS A 122 -14.55 -8.20 -21.04
N CYS A 123 -13.69 -8.15 -20.03
CA CYS A 123 -12.46 -7.39 -20.13
C CYS A 123 -11.44 -8.03 -21.06
N VAL A 124 -11.24 -9.34 -20.94
CA VAL A 124 -10.35 -10.09 -21.83
C VAL A 124 -10.80 -9.89 -23.28
N SER A 125 -12.10 -9.93 -23.58
CA SER A 125 -12.59 -9.65 -24.94
C SER A 125 -12.37 -8.20 -25.41
N SER A 126 -12.34 -7.21 -24.50
CA SER A 126 -12.00 -5.81 -24.82
C SER A 126 -10.50 -5.55 -24.98
N LEU A 127 -9.67 -6.39 -24.37
CA LEU A 127 -8.20 -6.35 -24.48
C LEU A 127 -7.70 -7.11 -25.71
N GLN A 128 -8.49 -8.04 -26.26
CA GLN A 128 -8.17 -8.64 -27.55
C GLN A 128 -8.08 -7.52 -28.59
N PRO A 129 -6.90 -7.29 -29.22
CA PRO A 129 -6.83 -6.39 -30.35
C PRO A 129 -7.90 -6.82 -31.34
N LYS A 130 -8.62 -5.88 -31.97
CA LYS A 130 -9.45 -6.22 -33.14
C LYS A 130 -8.49 -6.73 -34.22
N VAL A 131 -8.17 -8.04 -34.19
CA VAL A 131 -7.28 -8.73 -35.12
C VAL A 131 -8.05 -8.86 -36.44
N GLY A 132 -8.24 -7.72 -37.11
CA GLY A 132 -8.84 -7.62 -38.43
C GLY A 132 -7.83 -7.33 -39.54
N ALA A 133 -6.57 -6.96 -39.23
CA ALA A 133 -5.63 -6.52 -40.26
C ALA A 133 -4.12 -6.76 -40.01
N ALA A 134 -3.68 -7.20 -38.82
CA ALA A 134 -2.25 -7.38 -38.56
C ALA A 134 -1.80 -8.84 -38.79
N LYS A 135 -0.73 -9.02 -39.58
CA LYS A 135 -0.06 -10.30 -39.83
C LYS A 135 0.33 -10.99 -38.50
N PRO A 136 0.16 -12.32 -38.37
CA PRO A 136 0.38 -13.03 -37.12
C PRO A 136 1.87 -12.99 -36.72
N LEU A 137 2.14 -12.48 -35.51
CA LEU A 137 3.38 -12.71 -34.78
C LEU A 137 3.34 -14.11 -34.17
N ARG A 138 4.19 -15.02 -34.66
CA ARG A 138 4.43 -16.33 -34.03
C ARG A 138 5.38 -16.14 -32.86
N SER A 139 4.88 -16.20 -31.63
CA SER A 139 5.71 -16.56 -30.47
C SER A 139 5.70 -18.10 -30.28
N PRO A 140 6.82 -18.73 -29.93
CA PRO A 140 6.87 -20.16 -29.64
C PRO A 140 6.50 -20.41 -28.18
N GLY A 141 5.37 -21.09 -27.91
CA GLY A 141 5.10 -21.65 -26.56
C GLY A 141 3.64 -21.82 -26.16
N ALA A 142 2.69 -21.04 -26.69
CA ALA A 142 1.28 -21.15 -26.32
C ALA A 142 0.52 -22.06 -27.29
N SER A 143 -0.08 -23.16 -26.80
CA SER A 143 -0.96 -24.00 -27.62
C SER A 143 -2.42 -23.66 -27.35
N VAL A 144 -3.11 -23.14 -28.37
CA VAL A 144 -4.56 -22.87 -28.32
C VAL A 144 -5.29 -23.96 -29.08
N ARG A 145 -6.27 -24.62 -28.45
CA ARG A 145 -7.19 -25.56 -29.11
C ARG A 145 -8.59 -24.95 -29.16
N THR A 146 -9.18 -24.83 -30.35
CA THR A 146 -10.52 -24.24 -30.54
C THR A 146 -11.40 -25.09 -31.46
N PRO A 147 -12.66 -25.38 -31.08
CA PRO A 147 -13.77 -25.57 -32.00
C PRO A 147 -14.73 -24.36 -31.95
N LEU A 148 -14.93 -23.69 -33.09
CA LEU A 148 -15.87 -22.58 -33.24
C LEU A 148 -17.28 -23.09 -33.54
N ASN A 149 -18.21 -22.92 -32.59
CA ASN A 149 -19.65 -22.83 -32.86
C ASN A 149 -20.33 -22.05 -31.72
N ALA A 150 -20.72 -20.80 -31.98
CA ALA A 150 -21.29 -19.90 -30.99
C ALA A 150 -22.82 -20.03 -30.95
N SER A 151 -23.35 -20.48 -29.80
CA SER A 151 -24.74 -20.28 -29.40
C SER A 151 -24.76 -19.55 -28.05
N SER A 152 -25.79 -18.74 -27.81
CA SER A 152 -25.93 -17.71 -26.76
C SER A 152 -26.06 -18.23 -25.33
N ARG A 153 -25.27 -19.22 -24.91
CA ARG A 153 -25.22 -19.68 -23.52
C ARG A 153 -24.27 -18.82 -22.68
N PRO A 154 -24.55 -18.63 -21.38
CA PRO A 154 -23.62 -17.97 -20.48
C PRO A 154 -22.25 -18.65 -20.55
N VAL A 155 -21.23 -17.84 -20.76
CA VAL A 155 -19.83 -18.26 -20.81
C VAL A 155 -19.42 -18.69 -19.41
N GLY A 156 -19.33 -20.00 -19.17
CA GLY A 156 -18.74 -20.51 -17.94
C GLY A 156 -17.24 -20.27 -17.94
N VAL A 157 -16.74 -19.65 -16.86
CA VAL A 157 -15.30 -19.66 -16.53
C VAL A 157 -15.07 -20.67 -15.42
N SER A 158 -14.15 -21.61 -15.63
CA SER A 158 -13.72 -22.52 -14.57
C SER A 158 -12.21 -22.53 -14.47
N VAL A 159 -11.69 -22.42 -13.25
CA VAL A 159 -10.26 -22.51 -12.96
C VAL A 159 -10.03 -23.75 -12.10
N SER A 160 -9.12 -24.63 -12.50
CA SER A 160 -8.71 -25.80 -11.72
C SER A 160 -7.19 -25.90 -11.71
N PRO A 161 -6.58 -26.42 -10.63
CA PRO A 161 -5.17 -26.80 -10.67
C PRO A 161 -4.93 -27.73 -11.87
N ALA A 162 -3.93 -27.41 -12.68
CA ALA A 162 -3.50 -28.29 -13.75
C ALA A 162 -2.87 -29.56 -13.16
N ALA A 163 -2.80 -30.62 -13.97
CA ALA A 163 -2.31 -31.92 -13.52
C ALA A 163 -0.84 -31.91 -13.05
N ASP A 164 -0.05 -30.90 -13.43
CA ASP A 164 1.34 -30.77 -13.01
C ASP A 164 1.52 -30.17 -11.61
N GLY A 165 0.43 -29.71 -10.98
CA GLY A 165 0.46 -29.02 -9.68
C GLY A 165 1.22 -27.69 -9.70
N ARG A 166 1.67 -27.26 -10.88
CA ARG A 166 2.43 -26.04 -11.10
C ARG A 166 1.67 -25.03 -11.89
N ASN A 167 0.62 -25.38 -12.63
CA ASN A 167 -0.16 -24.49 -13.49
C ASN A 167 -1.66 -24.52 -13.11
N PHE A 168 -2.44 -23.65 -13.72
CA PHE A 168 -3.91 -23.67 -13.65
C PHE A 168 -4.50 -23.85 -15.04
N ASP A 169 -5.51 -24.71 -15.14
CA ASP A 169 -6.37 -24.80 -16.30
C ASP A 169 -7.51 -23.79 -16.15
N VAL A 170 -7.48 -22.74 -16.97
CA VAL A 170 -8.54 -21.73 -17.07
C VAL A 170 -9.37 -22.06 -18.31
N THR A 171 -10.63 -22.41 -18.14
CA THR A 171 -11.55 -22.59 -19.26
C THR A 171 -12.44 -21.36 -19.39
N VAL A 172 -12.34 -20.63 -20.49
CA VAL A 172 -13.22 -19.49 -20.83
C VAL A 172 -13.95 -19.83 -22.12
N ALA A 173 -15.29 -19.87 -22.08
CA ALA A 173 -16.12 -20.14 -23.27
C ALA A 173 -15.79 -21.48 -23.97
N GLY A 174 -15.37 -22.49 -23.21
CA GLY A 174 -14.96 -23.79 -23.75
C GLY A 174 -13.54 -23.83 -24.33
N VAL A 175 -12.78 -22.72 -24.25
CA VAL A 175 -11.35 -22.69 -24.54
C VAL A 175 -10.60 -22.91 -23.23
N GLN A 176 -9.96 -24.06 -23.10
CA GLN A 176 -9.07 -24.36 -21.99
C GLN A 176 -7.68 -23.80 -22.30
N ILE A 177 -7.18 -22.94 -21.42
CA ILE A 177 -5.85 -22.37 -21.46
C ILE A 177 -5.15 -22.83 -20.18
N THR A 178 -4.09 -23.62 -20.33
CA THR A 178 -3.20 -23.90 -19.20
C THR A 178 -2.28 -22.70 -19.06
N VAL A 179 -2.40 -22.01 -17.93
CA VAL A 179 -1.62 -20.82 -17.61
C VAL A 179 -0.77 -21.11 -16.38
N PRO A 180 0.47 -20.63 -16.33
CA PRO A 180 1.25 -20.56 -15.09
C PRO A 180 0.43 -19.92 -13.96
N PRO A 181 0.61 -20.27 -12.67
CA PRO A 181 -0.04 -19.64 -11.52
C PRO A 181 0.13 -18.15 -11.51
N GLU A 182 1.26 -17.68 -12.00
CA GLU A 182 1.64 -16.30 -12.11
C GLU A 182 0.93 -15.67 -13.29
N VAL A 183 0.69 -16.41 -14.38
CA VAL A 183 -0.21 -15.96 -15.45
C VAL A 183 -1.64 -16.07 -15.01
N ALA A 184 -2.04 -16.99 -14.12
CA ALA A 184 -3.38 -17.17 -13.54
C ALA A 184 -3.66 -16.14 -12.43
N VAL A 185 -2.63 -15.65 -11.75
CA VAL A 185 -2.62 -14.63 -10.70
C VAL A 185 -2.40 -13.26 -11.31
N ALA A 186 -1.59 -13.12 -12.35
CA ALA A 186 -1.59 -11.95 -13.23
C ALA A 186 -2.92 -11.90 -13.96
N ILE A 187 -3.44 -13.01 -14.47
CA ILE A 187 -4.84 -13.14 -14.86
C ILE A 187 -5.69 -12.74 -13.68
N LEU A 188 -5.65 -13.28 -12.46
CA LEU A 188 -6.54 -12.79 -11.38
C LEU A 188 -6.29 -11.33 -10.93
N LEU A 189 -5.10 -10.76 -11.14
CA LEU A 189 -4.74 -9.35 -10.88
C LEU A 189 -5.11 -8.44 -12.07
N PHE A 190 -5.23 -8.98 -13.29
CA PHE A 190 -5.66 -8.35 -14.55
C PHE A 190 -7.11 -8.76 -14.96
N GLU A 191 -7.71 -9.74 -14.28
CA GLU A 191 -8.97 -10.49 -14.46
C GLU A 191 -9.75 -10.57 -13.14
N THR A 192 -9.42 -9.74 -12.15
CA THR A 192 -10.36 -9.31 -11.09
C THR A 192 -11.49 -8.43 -11.66
N VAL A 193 -11.68 -8.47 -12.98
CA VAL A 193 -12.61 -7.66 -13.72
C VAL A 193 -13.96 -8.24 -13.43
N GLY A 194 -14.75 -7.53 -12.64
CA GLY A 194 -15.69 -8.22 -11.77
C GLY A 194 -16.72 -7.41 -11.04
N PHE A 195 -16.49 -6.10 -10.89
CA PHE A 195 -17.48 -5.20 -10.30
C PHE A 195 -17.53 -3.89 -11.10
N GLY A 196 -18.16 -3.88 -12.28
CA GLY A 196 -18.20 -2.66 -13.10
C GLY A 196 -16.80 -2.08 -13.42
N GLY A 197 -15.80 -2.96 -13.51
CA GLY A 197 -14.36 -2.66 -13.60
C GLY A 197 -13.59 -3.30 -12.43
N ALA A 198 -12.48 -4.02 -12.68
CA ALA A 198 -11.62 -4.49 -11.59
C ALA A 198 -10.97 -3.26 -10.95
N THR A 199 -11.42 -2.88 -9.77
CA THR A 199 -10.70 -1.87 -9.01
C THR A 199 -9.75 -2.56 -8.05
N TRP A 200 -8.59 -1.94 -7.80
CA TRP A 200 -7.70 -2.37 -6.73
C TRP A 200 -8.44 -2.59 -5.40
N LYS A 201 -9.44 -1.75 -5.14
CA LYS A 201 -10.41 -1.87 -4.04
C LYS A 201 -11.06 -3.27 -3.97
N SER A 202 -11.66 -3.73 -5.07
CA SER A 202 -12.40 -5.01 -5.08
C SER A 202 -11.49 -6.21 -4.84
N TYR A 203 -10.24 -6.14 -5.32
CA TYR A 203 -9.24 -7.16 -5.04
C TYR A 203 -8.92 -7.26 -3.54
N ILE A 204 -8.71 -6.12 -2.87
CA ILE A 204 -8.42 -6.10 -1.43
C ILE A 204 -9.63 -6.52 -0.60
N GLU A 205 -10.84 -6.10 -0.97
CA GLU A 205 -12.09 -6.58 -0.36
C GLU A 205 -12.20 -8.11 -0.44
N LEU A 206 -11.95 -8.68 -1.62
CA LEU A 206 -11.99 -10.13 -1.83
C LEU A 206 -10.89 -10.84 -1.03
N MET A 207 -9.66 -10.31 -1.03
CA MET A 207 -8.57 -10.85 -0.23
C MET A 207 -8.98 -10.91 1.23
N TYR A 208 -9.32 -9.78 1.84
CA TYR A 208 -9.74 -9.70 3.25
C TYR A 208 -10.93 -10.58 3.60
N ALA A 209 -11.93 -10.69 2.74
CA ALA A 209 -13.06 -11.58 2.96
C ALA A 209 -12.63 -13.06 2.96
N THR A 210 -11.73 -13.47 2.07
CA THR A 210 -11.32 -14.88 1.92
C THR A 210 -10.24 -15.31 2.90
N THR A 211 -9.28 -14.45 3.21
CA THR A 211 -8.14 -14.77 4.08
C THR A 211 -8.39 -14.42 5.53
N GLY A 212 -9.07 -13.29 5.77
CA GLY A 212 -9.29 -12.74 7.10
C GLY A 212 -10.73 -12.84 7.60
N ASN A 213 -11.70 -13.23 6.77
CA ASN A 213 -13.13 -13.09 7.09
C ASN A 213 -13.50 -11.64 7.50
N ILE A 214 -12.83 -10.67 6.87
CA ILE A 214 -13.08 -9.23 7.04
C ILE A 214 -14.01 -8.81 5.90
N ASP A 215 -15.28 -8.62 6.21
CA ASP A 215 -16.29 -8.19 5.25
C ASP A 215 -16.06 -6.73 4.82
N ALA A 216 -16.49 -6.36 3.60
CA ALA A 216 -16.35 -5.01 3.08
C ALA A 216 -17.09 -3.94 3.93
N SER A 217 -18.12 -4.35 4.68
CA SER A 217 -18.84 -3.49 5.62
C SER A 217 -18.14 -3.32 6.98
N MET A 218 -17.11 -4.13 7.27
CA MET A 218 -16.37 -4.02 8.53
C MET A 218 -15.65 -2.68 8.59
N ALA A 219 -15.93 -1.92 9.63
CA ALA A 219 -15.42 -0.57 9.85
C ALA A 219 -14.25 -0.55 10.86
N LEU A 220 -13.41 0.49 10.82
CA LEU A 220 -12.26 0.64 11.73
C LEU A 220 -12.67 0.66 13.22
N GLY A 221 -13.90 1.08 13.51
CA GLY A 221 -14.50 1.12 14.85
C GLY A 221 -15.11 -0.20 15.32
N ASP A 222 -15.25 -1.19 14.44
CA ASP A 222 -15.81 -2.49 14.79
C ASP A 222 -14.89 -3.27 15.73
N SER A 223 -15.39 -4.40 16.23
CA SER A 223 -14.70 -5.20 17.25
C SER A 223 -13.36 -5.75 16.76
N PRO A 224 -12.22 -5.22 17.25
CA PRO A 224 -10.92 -5.76 16.92
C PRO A 224 -10.59 -6.93 17.85
N ASN A 225 -9.52 -7.65 17.52
CA ASN A 225 -8.81 -8.53 18.42
C ASN A 225 -8.36 -7.77 19.69
N GLN A 226 -8.22 -8.47 20.81
CA GLN A 226 -8.02 -7.82 22.11
C GLN A 226 -6.70 -7.06 22.19
N TRP A 227 -5.64 -7.57 21.56
CA TRP A 227 -4.32 -6.95 21.59
C TRP A 227 -4.31 -5.53 20.98
N ALA A 228 -5.13 -5.28 19.95
CA ALA A 228 -5.14 -4.01 19.22
C ALA A 228 -6.13 -2.97 19.78
N ARG A 229 -7.04 -3.40 20.66
CA ARG A 229 -8.15 -2.58 21.13
C ARG A 229 -7.65 -1.31 21.81
N GLY A 230 -8.13 -0.16 21.33
CA GLY A 230 -7.84 1.15 21.90
C GLY A 230 -6.52 1.77 21.44
N MET A 231 -5.69 1.06 20.67
CA MET A 231 -4.53 1.65 19.99
C MET A 231 -4.98 2.67 18.95
N LEU A 232 -4.12 3.64 18.66
CA LEU A 232 -4.27 4.53 17.52
C LEU A 232 -3.75 3.81 16.26
N GLY A 233 -4.67 3.46 15.36
CA GLY A 233 -4.30 2.98 14.03
C GLY A 233 -4.00 4.15 13.10
N VAL A 234 -2.89 4.06 12.37
CA VAL A 234 -2.43 5.03 11.37
C VAL A 234 -2.14 4.28 10.08
N TRP A 235 -2.95 4.49 9.06
CA TRP A 235 -2.76 3.86 7.75
C TRP A 235 -2.35 4.94 6.77
N GLY A 236 -1.10 4.88 6.31
CA GLY A 236 -0.55 5.86 5.38
C GLY A 236 -1.23 5.74 4.01
N ALA A 237 -1.33 6.86 3.32
CA ALA A 237 -1.60 6.92 1.89
C ALA A 237 -0.89 8.15 1.33
N LEU A 238 -1.04 8.40 0.04
CA LEU A 238 -0.64 9.66 -0.56
C LEU A 238 -1.75 10.27 -1.39
N LEU A 239 -1.71 11.60 -1.45
CA LEU A 239 -2.47 12.44 -2.35
C LEU A 239 -1.51 13.01 -3.41
N PRO A 240 -1.79 12.81 -4.70
CA PRO A 240 -1.10 13.52 -5.77
C PRO A 240 -1.27 15.03 -5.61
N SER A 241 -0.19 15.80 -5.70
CA SER A 241 -0.23 17.24 -5.44
C SER A 241 0.68 18.03 -6.39
N PRO A 242 0.50 19.36 -6.52
CA PRO A 242 1.03 20.13 -7.64
C PRO A 242 2.51 20.50 -7.49
N GLY A 243 3.23 19.85 -6.57
CA GLY A 243 4.57 20.24 -6.14
C GLY A 243 5.54 20.57 -7.27
N GLU A 244 6.33 21.63 -7.09
CA GLU A 244 7.21 22.16 -8.13
C GLU A 244 8.43 21.30 -8.43
N GLY A 245 8.74 20.33 -7.56
CA GLY A 245 10.05 19.66 -7.44
C GLY A 245 10.53 18.81 -8.62
N ASN A 246 9.91 18.86 -9.80
CA ASN A 246 10.48 18.17 -10.94
C ASN A 246 10.09 18.79 -12.29
N GLU A 247 10.78 19.85 -12.71
CA GLU A 247 10.72 20.36 -14.09
C GLU A 247 10.98 19.23 -15.11
N ALA A 248 11.78 18.22 -14.75
CA ALA A 248 11.97 17.04 -15.60
C ALA A 248 10.74 16.13 -15.63
N MET A 249 9.96 15.99 -14.55
CA MET A 249 8.66 15.30 -14.58
C MET A 249 7.61 16.14 -15.32
N ARG A 250 7.58 17.47 -15.15
CA ARG A 250 6.74 18.36 -15.98
C ARG A 250 7.09 18.21 -17.47
N LYS A 251 8.39 18.15 -17.81
CA LYS A 251 8.87 17.88 -19.17
C LYS A 251 8.50 16.47 -19.62
N SER A 252 8.62 15.46 -18.76
CA SER A 252 8.21 14.09 -19.05
C SER A 252 6.71 14.01 -19.32
N MET A 253 5.86 14.58 -18.47
CA MET A 253 4.41 14.65 -18.69
C MET A 253 4.04 15.42 -19.97
N ARG A 254 4.68 16.58 -20.24
CA ARG A 254 4.49 17.31 -21.50
C ARG A 254 4.93 16.51 -22.72
N SER A 255 6.05 15.77 -22.62
CA SER A 255 6.57 14.92 -23.70
C SER A 255 5.72 13.67 -23.94
N LEU A 256 5.15 13.08 -22.88
CA LEU A 256 4.28 11.90 -22.93
C LEU A 256 2.89 12.25 -23.47
N ALA A 257 2.42 13.48 -23.25
CA ALA A 257 1.12 13.94 -23.75
C ALA A 257 1.05 14.05 -25.28
N ARG A 258 2.19 14.04 -26.01
CA ARG A 258 2.29 14.41 -27.44
C ARG A 258 1.56 15.72 -27.79
N CYS A 259 1.36 16.60 -26.81
CA CYS A 259 0.79 17.94 -26.99
C CYS A 259 1.91 18.91 -27.39
N ASP A 260 2.56 18.65 -28.52
CA ASP A 260 3.56 19.57 -29.11
C ASP A 260 2.89 20.68 -29.95
N THR A 261 1.56 20.69 -30.00
CA THR A 261 0.78 21.64 -30.80
C THR A 261 -0.09 22.52 -29.92
N SER A 262 -0.31 23.75 -30.38
CA SER A 262 -1.20 24.78 -29.84
C SER A 262 -2.67 24.33 -29.64
N ALA A 263 -3.02 23.07 -29.89
CA ALA A 263 -4.35 22.51 -29.68
C ALA A 263 -4.64 22.19 -28.20
N CYS A 264 -3.60 21.89 -27.42
CA CYS A 264 -3.68 21.73 -25.97
C CYS A 264 -3.42 23.09 -25.28
N GLU A 265 -4.18 24.14 -25.63
CA GLU A 265 -4.30 25.33 -24.77
C GLU A 265 -4.99 24.92 -23.46
N TYR A 266 -4.23 24.27 -22.59
CA TYR A 266 -4.45 24.27 -21.16
C TYR A 266 -3.62 25.45 -20.61
N PRO A 267 -4.15 26.21 -19.65
CA PRO A 267 -3.39 27.26 -18.97
C PRO A 267 -1.96 26.78 -18.65
N ALA A 268 -0.95 27.56 -19.05
CA ALA A 268 0.47 27.17 -18.97
C ALA A 268 0.97 26.93 -17.53
N ASP A 269 0.15 27.35 -16.57
CA ASP A 269 0.21 27.30 -15.12
C ASP A 269 -0.52 26.09 -14.49
N LEU A 270 -1.22 25.25 -15.28
CA LEU A 270 -1.83 24.02 -14.74
C LEU A 270 -0.76 22.96 -14.46
N LEU A 271 -0.40 22.87 -13.18
CA LEU A 271 0.53 21.89 -12.59
C LEU A 271 -0.20 20.54 -12.43
N GLY A 272 0.21 19.52 -13.19
CA GLY A 272 -0.05 18.10 -12.92
C GLY A 272 -1.51 17.65 -12.98
N PHE A 273 -1.99 17.23 -14.16
CA PHE A 273 -3.30 16.60 -14.32
C PHE A 273 -3.32 15.18 -13.74
N TYR A 274 -4.30 14.90 -12.90
CA TYR A 274 -4.64 13.53 -12.55
C TYR A 274 -5.81 13.06 -13.43
N PRO A 275 -5.58 12.17 -14.42
CA PRO A 275 -6.65 11.69 -15.27
C PRO A 275 -7.64 10.87 -14.43
N VAL A 276 -8.89 11.31 -14.41
CA VAL A 276 -10.02 10.57 -13.84
C VAL A 276 -10.58 9.59 -14.87
N TYR A 277 -10.65 10.05 -16.12
CA TYR A 277 -11.15 9.30 -17.27
C TYR A 277 -10.53 9.85 -18.55
N GLU A 278 -10.19 8.97 -19.48
CA GLU A 278 -9.77 9.32 -20.83
C GLU A 278 -10.36 8.32 -21.82
N SER A 279 -10.96 8.80 -22.89
CA SER A 279 -11.32 8.01 -24.06
C SER A 279 -10.64 8.60 -25.29
N TYR A 280 -10.18 7.72 -26.18
CA TYR A 280 -9.47 8.12 -27.39
C TYR A 280 -10.25 7.63 -28.60
N ASP A 281 -10.32 8.46 -29.63
CA ASP A 281 -10.78 8.02 -30.94
C ASP A 281 -9.78 6.98 -31.48
N THR A 282 -10.28 5.80 -31.85
CA THR A 282 -9.41 4.70 -32.28
C THR A 282 -8.73 4.95 -33.61
N ASP A 283 -9.30 5.82 -34.45
CA ASP A 283 -8.86 6.06 -35.82
C ASP A 283 -7.86 7.21 -35.87
N SER A 284 -8.09 8.28 -35.10
CA SER A 284 -7.17 9.44 -35.04
C SER A 284 -6.12 9.33 -33.93
N GLY A 285 -6.40 8.57 -32.87
CA GLY A 285 -5.60 8.55 -31.65
C GLY A 285 -5.69 9.84 -30.82
N GLU A 286 -6.59 10.76 -31.19
CA GLU A 286 -6.87 11.98 -30.43
C GLU A 286 -7.76 11.68 -29.22
N LEU A 287 -7.65 12.50 -28.18
CA LEU A 287 -8.49 12.40 -26.99
C LEU A 287 -9.94 12.76 -27.38
N ALA A 288 -10.81 11.76 -27.39
CA ALA A 288 -12.23 11.93 -27.71
C ALA A 288 -13.00 12.51 -26.52
N ALA A 289 -12.65 12.11 -25.30
CA ALA A 289 -13.17 12.70 -24.09
C ALA A 289 -12.21 12.50 -22.91
N GLY A 290 -12.26 13.40 -21.93
CA GLY A 290 -11.44 13.25 -20.73
C GLY A 290 -12.00 14.03 -19.54
N VAL A 291 -11.70 13.55 -18.35
CA VAL A 291 -11.90 14.28 -17.09
C VAL A 291 -10.63 14.17 -16.30
N SER A 292 -10.23 15.27 -15.69
CA SER A 292 -9.08 15.35 -14.81
C SER A 292 -9.37 16.26 -13.64
N TYR A 293 -8.61 16.11 -12.57
CA TYR A 293 -8.55 17.12 -11.52
C TYR A 293 -7.10 17.49 -11.22
N VAL A 294 -6.93 18.67 -10.64
CA VAL A 294 -5.67 19.17 -10.11
C VAL A 294 -5.90 19.67 -8.69
N VAL A 295 -4.88 19.61 -7.86
CA VAL A 295 -4.88 20.29 -6.57
C VAL A 295 -4.27 21.67 -6.79
N SER A 296 -4.97 22.73 -6.40
CA SER A 296 -4.54 24.12 -6.59
C SER A 296 -4.62 24.92 -5.29
N THR A 297 -3.97 26.07 -5.26
CA THR A 297 -4.06 27.03 -4.15
C THR A 297 -4.07 28.45 -4.70
N ASP A 298 -4.85 29.33 -4.07
CA ASP A 298 -4.82 30.77 -4.34
C ASP A 298 -3.75 31.49 -3.49
N GLU A 299 -3.07 30.76 -2.61
CA GLU A 299 -2.09 31.32 -1.68
C GLU A 299 -0.70 31.33 -2.33
N ALA A 300 -0.28 32.48 -2.86
CA ALA A 300 1.03 32.65 -3.51
C ALA A 300 2.22 32.21 -2.64
N MET A 301 2.09 32.22 -1.31
CA MET A 301 3.13 31.75 -0.39
C MET A 301 3.31 30.23 -0.34
N MET A 302 2.36 29.48 -0.90
CA MET A 302 2.33 28.02 -0.98
C MET A 302 2.85 27.50 -2.32
N GLU A 303 2.95 28.36 -3.33
CA GLU A 303 3.58 28.06 -4.62
C GLU A 303 5.05 27.64 -4.39
N GLY A 304 5.45 26.50 -4.96
CA GLY A 304 6.82 25.96 -4.83
C GLY A 304 7.19 25.25 -3.54
N LYS A 305 6.35 25.24 -2.51
CA LYS A 305 6.66 24.58 -1.23
C LYS A 305 6.15 23.16 -1.09
N TRP A 306 5.35 22.69 -2.03
CA TRP A 306 4.68 21.40 -1.93
C TRP A 306 5.52 20.25 -2.48
N PRO A 307 5.50 19.09 -1.81
CA PRO A 307 6.01 17.87 -2.40
C PRO A 307 5.11 17.50 -3.58
N TYR A 308 5.65 16.69 -4.49
CA TYR A 308 4.88 16.16 -5.61
C TYR A 308 3.81 15.14 -5.16
N LEU A 309 4.07 14.48 -4.04
CA LEU A 309 3.17 13.52 -3.42
C LEU A 309 3.00 13.94 -1.97
N THR A 310 1.78 14.25 -1.57
CA THR A 310 1.49 14.68 -0.22
C THR A 310 1.14 13.47 0.63
N PRO A 311 1.90 13.18 1.70
CA PRO A 311 1.53 12.13 2.61
C PRO A 311 0.22 12.49 3.30
N VAL A 312 -0.70 11.55 3.32
CA VAL A 312 -1.97 11.62 4.05
C VAL A 312 -2.11 10.35 4.88
N LYS A 313 -3.04 10.36 5.85
CA LYS A 313 -3.23 9.23 6.75
C LYS A 313 -4.68 9.09 7.18
N PHE A 314 -5.16 7.86 7.20
CA PHE A 314 -6.37 7.52 7.94
C PHE A 314 -5.99 7.26 9.38
N THR A 315 -6.75 7.82 10.33
CA THR A 315 -6.54 7.51 11.75
C THR A 315 -7.84 7.20 12.45
N ALA A 316 -7.79 6.19 13.32
CA ALA A 316 -8.92 5.80 14.15
C ALA A 316 -8.40 5.19 15.46
N LYS A 317 -9.16 5.38 16.54
CA LYS A 317 -8.96 4.59 17.75
C LYS A 317 -9.60 3.21 17.52
N ILE A 318 -8.78 2.18 17.38
CA ILE A 318 -9.20 0.85 16.97
C ILE A 318 -10.23 0.29 17.96
N GLY A 319 -11.39 -0.15 17.46
CA GLY A 319 -12.49 -0.66 18.29
C GLY A 319 -13.27 0.39 19.07
N SER A 320 -13.21 1.66 18.63
CA SER A 320 -14.03 2.75 19.17
C SER A 320 -15.05 3.19 18.12
N PRO A 321 -16.27 2.65 18.11
CA PRO A 321 -17.31 3.04 17.15
C PRO A 321 -17.70 4.51 17.34
N ASP A 322 -18.20 5.12 16.26
CA ASP A 322 -18.59 6.54 16.17
C ASP A 322 -17.52 7.59 16.52
N ALA A 323 -16.26 7.17 16.71
CA ALA A 323 -15.17 8.05 17.05
C ALA A 323 -14.68 8.88 15.86
N GLY A 324 -14.40 10.14 16.14
CA GLY A 324 -13.67 11.07 15.28
C GLY A 324 -12.29 10.54 14.85
N SER A 325 -11.74 11.05 13.75
CA SER A 325 -10.31 10.85 13.46
C SER A 325 -9.47 11.51 14.57
N PRO A 326 -8.63 10.78 15.32
CA PRO A 326 -7.84 11.38 16.40
C PRO A 326 -6.78 12.36 15.90
N LEU A 327 -6.31 12.18 14.67
CA LEU A 327 -5.36 13.06 13.99
C LEU A 327 -5.95 13.59 12.67
N PRO A 328 -5.48 14.73 12.16
CA PRO A 328 -5.94 15.23 10.86
C PRO A 328 -5.47 14.30 9.72
N PHE A 329 -6.28 14.25 8.65
CA PHE A 329 -5.98 13.43 7.46
C PHE A 329 -4.67 13.84 6.79
N CYS A 330 -4.37 15.15 6.82
CA CYS A 330 -3.11 15.71 6.40
C CYS A 330 -2.49 16.42 7.61
N ALA A 331 -1.22 16.14 7.92
CA ALA A 331 -0.62 16.67 9.15
C ALA A 331 -0.28 18.15 9.06
N TYR A 332 0.02 18.63 7.85
CA TYR A 332 0.35 20.02 7.59
C TYR A 332 -0.92 20.85 7.52
N GLU A 333 -1.05 21.88 8.37
CA GLU A 333 -2.27 22.70 8.41
C GLU A 333 -2.54 23.39 7.07
N ASP A 334 -1.50 23.84 6.35
CA ASP A 334 -1.70 24.51 5.06
C ASP A 334 -2.16 23.56 3.94
N CYS A 335 -2.15 22.23 4.17
CA CYS A 335 -2.86 21.25 3.33
C CYS A 335 -4.34 21.55 3.14
N PHE A 336 -4.90 22.31 4.07
CA PHE A 336 -6.26 22.77 4.06
C PHE A 336 -6.51 24.07 3.30
N GLY A 337 -5.45 24.76 2.87
CA GLY A 337 -5.49 25.95 1.99
C GLY A 337 -5.62 25.62 0.49
N PHE A 338 -5.74 24.33 0.15
CA PHE A 338 -5.86 23.86 -1.23
C PHE A 338 -7.30 23.59 -1.62
N SER A 339 -7.53 23.61 -2.93
CA SER A 339 -8.79 23.22 -3.56
C SER A 339 -8.57 22.19 -4.65
N LEU A 340 -9.61 21.43 -4.98
CA LEU A 340 -9.62 20.57 -6.15
C LEU A 340 -10.23 21.35 -7.32
N GLU A 341 -9.53 21.43 -8.45
CA GLU A 341 -10.07 21.99 -9.68
C GLU A 341 -10.27 20.89 -10.71
N TYR A 342 -11.41 20.92 -11.39
CA TYR A 342 -11.80 19.87 -12.31
C TYR A 342 -11.88 20.41 -13.73
N TRP A 343 -11.35 19.63 -14.66
CA TRP A 343 -11.31 19.95 -16.08
C TRP A 343 -11.86 18.78 -16.88
N GLY A 344 -12.69 19.09 -17.87
CA GLY A 344 -13.29 18.11 -18.77
C GLY A 344 -13.06 18.47 -20.23
N GLN A 345 -13.03 17.46 -21.09
CA GLN A 345 -12.97 17.62 -22.54
C GLN A 345 -13.92 16.63 -23.21
N GLN A 346 -14.62 17.06 -24.25
CA GLN A 346 -15.40 16.22 -25.15
C GLN A 346 -15.21 16.71 -26.59
N GLY A 347 -14.46 15.98 -27.42
CA GLY A 347 -14.05 16.46 -28.73
C GLY A 347 -13.31 17.79 -28.62
N SER A 348 -13.83 18.84 -29.26
CA SER A 348 -13.32 20.21 -29.17
C SER A 348 -13.80 20.98 -27.94
N ASP A 349 -14.86 20.52 -27.28
CA ASP A 349 -15.47 21.23 -26.16
C ASP A 349 -14.62 21.04 -24.90
N LYS A 350 -14.37 22.14 -24.20
CA LYS A 350 -13.62 22.18 -22.94
C LYS A 350 -14.53 22.67 -21.82
N PHE A 351 -14.42 22.03 -20.66
CA PHE A 351 -15.19 22.32 -19.47
C PHE A 351 -14.26 22.56 -18.29
N ALA A 352 -14.65 23.46 -17.39
CA ALA A 352 -13.97 23.71 -16.13
C ALA A 352 -15.02 23.86 -15.05
N ALA A 353 -14.93 23.10 -13.95
CA ALA A 353 -15.88 23.26 -12.86
C ALA A 353 -15.75 24.67 -12.26
N ALA A 354 -16.90 25.32 -12.03
CA ALA A 354 -16.97 26.55 -11.25
C ALA A 354 -16.69 26.28 -9.77
N THR A 355 -17.06 25.09 -9.29
CA THR A 355 -16.81 24.67 -7.91
C THR A 355 -15.36 24.20 -7.74
N LYS A 356 -14.65 24.79 -6.78
CA LYS A 356 -13.31 24.36 -6.35
C LYS A 356 -13.38 23.99 -4.86
N PRO A 357 -13.83 22.77 -4.50
CA PRO A 357 -14.00 22.42 -3.09
C PRO A 357 -12.64 22.46 -2.39
N ARG A 358 -12.60 23.04 -1.19
CA ARG A 358 -11.38 23.04 -0.38
C ARG A 358 -11.09 21.65 0.14
N LEU A 359 -9.82 21.24 0.14
CA LEU A 359 -9.40 19.94 0.67
C LEU A 359 -9.79 19.79 2.14
N SER A 360 -9.76 20.87 2.92
CA SER A 360 -10.27 20.86 4.31
C SER A 360 -11.71 20.40 4.41
N GLU A 361 -12.58 20.92 3.57
CA GLU A 361 -14.00 20.58 3.58
C GLU A 361 -14.21 19.13 3.13
N VAL A 362 -13.51 18.73 2.07
CA VAL A 362 -13.57 17.36 1.53
C VAL A 362 -13.09 16.34 2.57
N PHE A 363 -11.93 16.58 3.19
CA PHE A 363 -11.32 15.66 4.14
C PHE A 363 -12.03 15.67 5.49
N ALA A 364 -12.45 16.85 5.97
CA ALA A 364 -13.20 16.94 7.21
C ALA A 364 -14.49 16.12 7.13
N ALA A 365 -15.24 16.26 6.03
CA ALA A 365 -16.47 15.53 5.80
C ALA A 365 -16.21 14.03 5.56
N GLY A 366 -15.29 13.68 4.66
CA GLY A 366 -15.08 12.30 4.22
C GLY A 366 -14.35 11.42 5.24
N PHE A 367 -13.36 11.97 5.97
CA PHE A 367 -12.40 11.18 6.74
C PHE A 367 -12.27 11.58 8.21
N MET A 368 -12.55 12.83 8.57
CA MET A 368 -12.33 13.29 9.96
C MET A 368 -13.56 13.21 10.87
N GLY A 369 -14.76 13.05 10.28
CA GLY A 369 -16.01 12.75 10.99
C GLY A 369 -15.94 11.41 11.73
N PRO A 370 -16.96 10.54 11.73
CA PRO A 370 -16.82 9.21 12.35
C PRO A 370 -15.85 8.35 11.52
N ALA A 371 -14.54 8.60 11.65
CA ALA A 371 -13.46 7.93 10.95
C ALA A 371 -13.45 6.44 11.26
N SER A 372 -13.93 6.09 12.46
CA SER A 372 -14.24 4.72 12.86
C SER A 372 -15.25 4.02 11.93
N ALA A 373 -16.08 4.75 11.18
CA ALA A 373 -17.02 4.19 10.21
C ALA A 373 -16.39 3.90 8.84
N LEU A 374 -15.14 4.29 8.60
CA LEU A 374 -14.42 3.94 7.37
C LEU A 374 -14.22 2.43 7.31
N SER A 375 -14.44 1.85 6.13
CA SER A 375 -14.24 0.42 5.90
C SER A 375 -12.77 0.04 6.02
N VAL A 376 -12.49 -1.04 6.74
CA VAL A 376 -11.15 -1.64 6.91
C VAL A 376 -10.55 -1.93 5.53
N SER A 377 -11.29 -2.60 4.65
CA SER A 377 -10.83 -2.98 3.32
C SER A 377 -10.51 -1.78 2.44
N LEU A 378 -11.30 -0.71 2.51
CA LEU A 378 -11.13 0.47 1.66
C LEU A 378 -9.94 1.33 2.11
N VAL A 379 -9.72 1.44 3.41
CA VAL A 379 -8.51 2.05 3.97
C VAL A 379 -7.29 1.23 3.59
N GLY A 380 -7.37 -0.10 3.69
CA GLY A 380 -6.31 -1.00 3.25
C GLY A 380 -5.99 -0.86 1.76
N SER A 381 -7.03 -0.73 0.94
CA SER A 381 -6.92 -0.52 -0.51
C SER A 381 -6.19 0.78 -0.83
N ALA A 382 -6.59 1.89 -0.19
CA ALA A 382 -5.97 3.19 -0.42
C ALA A 382 -4.48 3.18 -0.01
N SER A 383 -4.17 2.57 1.14
CA SER A 383 -2.80 2.42 1.66
C SER A 383 -1.90 1.56 0.76
N SER A 384 -2.47 0.66 -0.04
CA SER A 384 -1.71 -0.30 -0.85
C SER A 384 -1.79 -0.14 -2.35
N ALA A 385 -2.41 0.93 -2.84
CA ALA A 385 -2.57 1.20 -4.27
C ALA A 385 -1.22 1.57 -4.96
N ALA A 386 -0.24 0.65 -4.99
CA ALA A 386 1.17 0.90 -5.31
C ALA A 386 1.36 1.44 -6.73
N SER A 387 0.53 0.94 -7.64
CA SER A 387 0.48 1.41 -9.03
C SER A 387 -0.52 2.54 -9.23
N GLY A 388 -1.22 3.01 -8.21
CA GLY A 388 -2.20 4.11 -8.34
C GLY A 388 -1.53 5.40 -8.83
N PHE A 389 -0.37 5.74 -8.27
CA PHE A 389 0.39 6.92 -8.67
C PHE A 389 1.00 6.70 -10.06
N LYS A 390 1.65 5.55 -10.32
CA LYS A 390 2.19 5.25 -11.65
C LYS A 390 1.11 5.23 -12.72
N ALA A 391 -0.03 4.58 -12.50
CA ALA A 391 -1.12 4.52 -13.47
C ALA A 391 -1.71 5.91 -13.77
N ALA A 392 -1.64 6.83 -12.82
CA ALA A 392 -2.11 8.18 -13.03
C ALA A 392 -1.10 9.12 -13.69
N PHE A 393 0.21 8.87 -13.53
CA PHE A 393 1.25 9.71 -14.13
C PHE A 393 1.85 9.11 -15.41
N GLU A 394 2.09 7.80 -15.40
CA GLU A 394 2.54 7.00 -16.54
C GLU A 394 1.31 6.62 -17.35
N SER A 395 0.75 7.60 -18.04
CA SER A 395 -0.20 7.42 -19.13
C SER A 395 0.46 6.66 -20.29
N ASN A 396 0.86 5.40 -20.09
CA ASN A 396 1.12 4.49 -21.19
C ASN A 396 -0.24 4.16 -21.81
N ARG A 397 -0.72 5.12 -22.63
CA ARG A 397 -1.95 5.21 -23.42
C ARG A 397 -2.25 4.00 -24.32
N ASN A 398 -1.47 2.93 -24.23
CA ASN A 398 -1.43 1.88 -25.24
C ASN A 398 -2.13 0.57 -24.89
N MET A 399 -2.53 0.27 -23.66
CA MET A 399 -3.41 -0.91 -23.44
C MET A 399 -4.35 -0.86 -22.23
N LEU A 400 -4.01 -0.15 -21.14
CA LEU A 400 -4.74 -0.28 -19.88
C LEU A 400 -5.72 0.86 -19.57
N SER A 401 -5.51 2.08 -20.09
CA SER A 401 -6.44 3.21 -19.88
C SER A 401 -7.66 3.22 -20.81
N LYS A 402 -7.64 2.44 -21.90
CA LYS A 402 -8.73 2.43 -22.89
C LYS A 402 -9.97 1.65 -22.44
N ASN A 403 -9.82 0.80 -21.44
CA ASN A 403 -10.89 -0.05 -20.95
C ASN A 403 -11.03 0.21 -19.45
N ASP A 404 -12.24 0.51 -18.97
CA ASP A 404 -12.65 0.70 -17.55
C ASP A 404 -12.26 -0.46 -16.59
N CYS A 405 -11.46 -1.42 -17.07
CA CYS A 405 -11.10 -2.66 -16.42
C CYS A 405 -10.12 -2.53 -15.26
N LEU A 406 -9.17 -1.59 -15.29
CA LEU A 406 -8.12 -1.52 -14.27
C LEU A 406 -8.01 -0.11 -13.69
N ARG A 407 -8.45 0.03 -12.44
CA ARG A 407 -8.30 1.28 -11.66
C ARG A 407 -7.36 1.01 -10.50
N ALA A 408 -6.09 1.38 -10.69
CA ALA A 408 -5.05 1.15 -9.69
C ALA A 408 -5.14 2.13 -8.50
N ALA A 409 -5.66 3.35 -8.72
CA ALA A 409 -5.92 4.30 -7.65
C ALA A 409 -7.27 4.04 -6.98
N VAL A 410 -7.37 4.39 -5.69
CA VAL A 410 -8.62 4.30 -4.94
C VAL A 410 -9.27 5.68 -4.91
N TRP A 411 -10.52 5.75 -5.37
CA TRP A 411 -11.25 7.01 -5.48
C TRP A 411 -12.11 7.26 -4.26
N ALA A 412 -12.12 8.51 -3.79
CA ALA A 412 -12.92 8.95 -2.67
C ALA A 412 -13.59 10.30 -2.97
N GLY A 413 -14.65 10.61 -2.23
CA GLY A 413 -15.30 11.91 -2.22
C GLY A 413 -15.46 12.47 -0.81
N ASN A 414 -16.33 13.47 -0.65
CA ASN A 414 -16.61 14.17 0.59
C ASN A 414 -17.82 13.65 1.39
N ARG A 415 -18.43 12.51 1.03
CA ARG A 415 -19.63 11.98 1.70
C ARG A 415 -19.25 11.51 3.13
N PRO A 416 -19.92 12.01 4.18
CA PRO A 416 -19.59 11.68 5.56
C PRO A 416 -20.06 10.28 5.97
N GLY A 417 -19.76 9.89 7.20
CA GLY A 417 -20.28 8.64 7.78
C GLY A 417 -19.57 7.39 7.26
N GLY A 418 -18.28 7.48 6.92
CA GLY A 418 -17.53 6.37 6.35
C GLY A 418 -17.81 6.10 4.86
N GLN A 419 -18.62 6.95 4.21
CA GLN A 419 -19.11 6.72 2.84
C GLN A 419 -18.27 7.42 1.75
N ALA A 420 -17.11 8.00 2.09
CA ALA A 420 -16.25 8.72 1.17
C ALA A 420 -15.86 7.87 -0.05
N PHE A 421 -15.43 6.62 0.17
CA PHE A 421 -15.05 5.69 -0.91
C PHE A 421 -16.25 5.18 -1.73
N ALA A 422 -17.41 5.01 -1.11
CA ALA A 422 -18.64 4.65 -1.81
C ALA A 422 -19.04 5.76 -2.78
N GLN A 423 -19.00 7.02 -2.32
CA GLN A 423 -19.25 8.17 -3.19
C GLN A 423 -18.19 8.27 -4.30
N GLY A 424 -16.91 8.06 -4.00
CA GLY A 424 -15.86 8.02 -5.03
C GLY A 424 -16.17 7.00 -6.12
N SER A 425 -16.63 5.81 -5.73
CA SER A 425 -17.07 4.75 -6.66
C SER A 425 -18.31 5.20 -7.46
N ASP A 426 -19.31 5.81 -6.81
CA ASP A 426 -20.52 6.32 -7.47
C ASP A 426 -20.19 7.40 -8.52
N LEU A 427 -19.33 8.36 -8.17
CA LEU A 427 -18.93 9.47 -9.05
C LEU A 427 -18.13 8.96 -10.25
N ILE A 428 -17.21 8.02 -10.03
CA ILE A 428 -16.52 7.30 -11.10
C ILE A 428 -17.50 6.57 -12.01
N GLY A 429 -18.48 5.86 -11.44
CA GLY A 429 -19.51 5.14 -12.20
C GLY A 429 -20.34 6.09 -13.07
N GLN A 430 -20.63 7.29 -12.58
CA GLN A 430 -21.31 8.33 -13.38
C GLN A 430 -20.48 8.79 -14.57
N ILE A 431 -19.16 8.95 -14.42
CA ILE A 431 -18.28 9.31 -15.54
C ILE A 431 -18.27 8.21 -16.60
N SER A 432 -18.05 6.95 -16.19
CA SER A 432 -18.01 5.83 -17.13
C SER A 432 -19.35 5.55 -17.81
N ALA A 433 -20.47 5.83 -17.14
CA ALA A 433 -21.80 5.67 -17.70
C ALA A 433 -22.27 6.89 -18.53
N ALA A 434 -21.57 8.02 -18.46
CA ALA A 434 -21.97 9.22 -19.17
C ALA A 434 -21.78 9.04 -20.68
N PRO A 435 -22.79 9.40 -21.52
CA PRO A 435 -22.65 9.32 -22.97
C PRO A 435 -21.64 10.32 -23.53
N SER A 436 -21.34 11.38 -22.76
CA SER A 436 -20.40 12.45 -23.10
C SER A 436 -20.03 13.22 -21.84
N ILE A 437 -18.81 13.76 -21.80
CA ILE A 437 -18.39 14.69 -20.77
C ILE A 437 -19.11 16.03 -20.96
N SER A 438 -19.63 16.59 -19.87
CA SER A 438 -20.44 17.81 -19.89
C SER A 438 -20.18 18.66 -18.64
N GLN A 439 -20.53 19.95 -18.70
CA GLN A 439 -20.41 20.85 -17.55
C GLN A 439 -21.16 20.34 -16.30
N PRO A 440 -22.44 19.90 -16.37
CA PRO A 440 -23.14 19.40 -15.18
C PRO A 440 -22.50 18.16 -14.56
N LEU A 441 -21.94 17.27 -15.37
CA LEU A 441 -21.17 16.12 -14.88
C LEU A 441 -19.95 16.64 -14.11
N LEU A 442 -19.18 17.57 -14.68
CA LEU A 442 -17.97 18.10 -14.05
C LEU A 442 -18.27 18.81 -12.71
N GLU A 443 -19.36 19.58 -12.63
CA GLU A 443 -19.83 20.15 -11.35
C GLU A 443 -20.26 19.09 -10.35
N THR A 444 -20.83 17.97 -10.81
CA THR A 444 -21.19 16.85 -9.93
C THR A 444 -19.94 16.23 -9.30
N LEU A 445 -18.87 16.04 -10.08
CA LEU A 445 -17.60 15.54 -9.58
C LEU A 445 -16.94 16.52 -8.60
N ALA A 446 -16.97 17.80 -8.95
CA ALA A 446 -16.42 18.86 -8.11
C ALA A 446 -17.17 19.02 -6.80
N SER A 447 -18.50 19.07 -6.83
CA SER A 447 -19.31 19.13 -5.61
C SER A 447 -19.15 17.89 -4.72
N GLY A 448 -18.88 16.73 -5.33
CA GLY A 448 -18.56 15.50 -4.61
C GLY A 448 -17.13 15.40 -4.09
N GLY A 449 -16.25 16.36 -4.41
CA GLY A 449 -14.85 16.36 -4.00
C GLY A 449 -14.10 15.10 -4.46
N LEU A 450 -14.40 14.58 -5.66
CA LEU A 450 -13.76 13.38 -6.19
C LEU A 450 -12.24 13.54 -6.27
N HIS A 451 -11.48 12.68 -5.59
CA HIS A 451 -10.02 12.65 -5.66
C HIS A 451 -9.52 11.21 -5.58
N ALA A 452 -8.27 11.02 -5.97
CA ALA A 452 -7.59 9.74 -5.94
C ALA A 452 -6.64 9.66 -4.76
N LEU A 453 -6.58 8.46 -4.16
CA LEU A 453 -5.63 8.09 -3.13
C LEU A 453 -4.78 6.93 -3.67
N SER A 454 -3.51 6.92 -3.29
CA SER A 454 -2.55 5.90 -3.68
C SER A 454 -1.75 5.41 -2.48
N ASP A 455 -0.99 4.35 -2.70
CA ASP A 455 -0.06 3.78 -1.73
C ASP A 455 0.91 4.80 -1.17
N CYS A 456 1.15 4.75 0.12
CA CYS A 456 2.09 5.62 0.82
C CYS A 456 3.57 5.33 0.49
N GLY A 457 3.88 4.26 -0.23
CA GLY A 457 5.24 3.82 -0.54
C GLY A 457 6.18 4.93 -1.00
N PRO A 458 5.79 5.74 -2.00
CA PRO A 458 6.61 6.85 -2.46
C PRO A 458 6.88 7.98 -1.44
N VAL A 459 6.10 8.08 -0.36
CA VAL A 459 6.24 9.14 0.65
C VAL A 459 6.75 8.62 2.00
N ASP A 460 6.37 7.40 2.39
CA ASP A 460 6.79 6.72 3.62
C ASP A 460 6.47 5.21 3.53
N ILE A 461 7.23 4.46 2.71
CA ILE A 461 7.03 3.00 2.59
C ILE A 461 7.15 2.30 3.93
N THR A 462 7.97 2.81 4.83
CA THR A 462 8.26 2.16 6.12
C THR A 462 7.21 2.41 7.21
N SER A 463 6.36 3.42 7.01
CA SER A 463 5.44 3.97 8.01
C SER A 463 6.09 4.62 9.23
N VAL A 464 7.42 4.78 9.27
CA VAL A 464 8.14 5.34 10.42
C VAL A 464 7.83 6.83 10.57
N ALA A 465 7.78 7.57 9.46
CA ALA A 465 7.45 9.00 9.50
C ALA A 465 6.03 9.22 10.02
N GLN A 466 5.07 8.42 9.54
CA GLN A 466 3.69 8.43 10.01
C GLN A 466 3.58 8.06 11.50
N ALA A 467 4.34 7.05 11.96
CA ALA A 467 4.34 6.62 13.36
C ALA A 467 4.89 7.69 14.31
N VAL A 468 6.05 8.27 13.97
CA VAL A 468 6.69 9.33 14.76
C VAL A 468 5.83 10.58 14.77
N GLY A 469 5.30 10.99 13.61
CA GLY A 469 4.38 12.12 13.49
C GLY A 469 3.14 11.94 14.37
N ALA A 470 2.53 10.75 14.34
CA ALA A 470 1.39 10.45 15.19
C ALA A 470 1.73 10.54 16.69
N ALA A 471 2.86 9.99 17.13
CA ALA A 471 3.31 10.11 18.52
C ALA A 471 3.53 11.57 18.95
N HIS A 472 4.16 12.39 18.10
CA HIS A 472 4.40 13.81 18.40
C HIS A 472 3.11 14.64 18.46
N GLN A 473 2.13 14.31 17.62
CA GLN A 473 0.81 14.94 17.61
C GLN A 473 -0.05 14.54 18.80
N THR A 474 0.14 13.34 19.36
CA THR A 474 -0.48 12.93 20.64
C THR A 474 0.29 13.40 21.87
N GLY A 475 1.40 14.13 21.69
CA GLY A 475 2.13 14.81 22.76
C GLY A 475 3.34 14.05 23.30
N ALA A 476 3.82 13.01 22.62
CA ALA A 476 5.07 12.36 22.99
C ALA A 476 6.26 13.32 22.79
N PHE A 477 7.10 13.42 23.82
CA PHE A 477 8.37 14.17 23.79
C PHE A 477 9.59 13.27 23.54
N HIS A 478 9.39 11.96 23.65
CA HIS A 478 10.31 10.91 23.26
C HIS A 478 9.48 9.81 22.60
N THR A 479 10.00 9.19 21.54
CA THR A 479 9.29 8.12 20.82
C THR A 479 10.20 6.91 20.69
N THR A 480 9.67 5.73 21.02
CA THR A 480 10.30 4.45 20.73
C THR A 480 9.57 3.83 19.54
N VAL A 481 10.25 3.67 18.42
CA VAL A 481 9.70 3.05 17.22
C VAL A 481 10.21 1.62 17.13
N VAL A 482 9.33 0.65 16.89
CA VAL A 482 9.71 -0.70 16.44
C VAL A 482 9.25 -0.87 15.00
N GLY A 483 10.19 -0.80 14.07
CA GLY A 483 9.95 -0.96 12.64
C GLY A 483 10.15 -2.39 12.18
N PHE A 484 9.15 -2.94 11.50
CA PHE A 484 9.23 -4.19 10.76
C PHE A 484 9.50 -3.86 9.30
N GLN A 485 10.63 -4.35 8.79
CA GLN A 485 11.15 -3.97 7.48
C GLN A 485 11.58 -5.17 6.66
N LEU A 486 11.60 -4.97 5.34
CA LEU A 486 12.15 -5.91 4.37
C LEU A 486 13.14 -5.20 3.47
N THR A 487 14.33 -5.77 3.30
CA THR A 487 15.25 -5.27 2.28
C THR A 487 14.98 -5.96 0.95
N GLN A 488 15.08 -5.15 -0.11
CA GLN A 488 15.07 -5.62 -1.48
C GLN A 488 16.48 -5.47 -2.04
N GLU A 489 17.31 -6.50 -1.94
CA GLU A 489 18.63 -6.45 -2.57
C GLU A 489 18.49 -6.42 -4.10
N HIS A 490 19.28 -5.56 -4.74
CA HIS A 490 19.51 -5.56 -6.18
C HIS A 490 20.97 -6.01 -6.37
N ASP A 491 21.16 -7.32 -6.60
CA ASP A 491 22.43 -8.00 -6.91
C ASP A 491 23.72 -7.35 -6.38
N GLY A 492 23.99 -7.57 -5.08
CA GLY A 492 25.24 -7.23 -4.40
C GLY A 492 25.00 -7.04 -2.89
N PRO A 493 26.05 -7.07 -2.04
CA PRO A 493 25.94 -6.65 -0.65
C PRO A 493 25.73 -5.12 -0.64
N VAL A 494 24.52 -4.68 -0.97
CA VAL A 494 24.10 -3.30 -0.74
C VAL A 494 23.48 -3.31 0.64
N PRO A 495 24.21 -2.82 1.66
CA PRO A 495 23.77 -2.90 3.04
C PRO A 495 22.44 -2.16 3.23
N PHE A 496 21.77 -2.50 4.34
CA PHE A 496 20.79 -1.74 5.12
C PHE A 496 20.75 -0.20 4.93
N GLU A 497 21.84 0.43 4.50
CA GLU A 497 21.90 1.80 4.02
C GLU A 497 20.70 2.19 3.15
N THR A 498 20.14 1.33 2.30
CA THR A 498 18.95 1.68 1.50
C THR A 498 17.68 1.84 2.34
N ALA A 499 17.44 0.97 3.33
CA ALA A 499 16.27 1.04 4.20
C ALA A 499 16.34 2.24 5.16
N VAL A 500 17.53 2.59 5.65
CA VAL A 500 17.69 3.74 6.56
C VAL A 500 18.02 5.06 5.88
N SER A 501 18.61 5.06 4.69
CA SER A 501 18.89 6.29 3.92
C SER A 501 17.63 7.05 3.52
N GLN A 502 16.45 6.40 3.49
CA GLN A 502 15.18 7.09 3.27
C GLN A 502 14.84 8.06 4.42
N PHE A 503 15.42 7.90 5.61
CA PHE A 503 15.10 8.72 6.78
C PHE A 503 16.22 9.66 7.22
N LEU A 504 17.47 9.26 6.94
CA LEU A 504 18.62 10.07 7.26
C LEU A 504 18.75 11.08 6.13
N GLY A 505 18.29 12.31 6.40
CA GLY A 505 18.45 13.41 5.45
C GLY A 505 19.88 13.40 4.92
N PRO A 506 20.12 13.43 3.60
CA PRO A 506 21.47 13.58 3.09
C PRO A 506 22.18 14.71 3.83
N GLY A 507 23.50 14.65 3.91
CA GLY A 507 24.32 15.82 4.29
C GLY A 507 24.15 17.02 3.34
N ALA A 508 23.18 16.98 2.42
CA ALA A 508 22.68 18.12 1.68
C ALA A 508 22.13 19.15 2.67
N ASP A 509 22.38 20.41 2.34
CA ASP A 509 21.86 21.57 3.05
C ASP A 509 20.35 21.36 3.36
N PRO A 510 19.89 21.51 4.62
CA PRO A 510 18.46 21.45 4.95
C PRO A 510 17.61 22.45 4.14
N SER A 511 18.23 23.44 3.49
CA SER A 511 17.57 24.35 2.55
C SER A 511 17.47 23.85 1.11
N ASP A 512 18.10 22.72 0.77
CA ASP A 512 18.03 22.09 -0.54
C ASP A 512 16.82 21.15 -0.66
N TYR A 513 15.65 21.74 -0.87
CA TYR A 513 14.40 21.01 -1.16
C TYR A 513 14.32 20.47 -2.59
N THR A 514 15.38 20.56 -3.39
CA THR A 514 15.33 20.22 -4.82
C THR A 514 15.47 18.73 -5.12
N THR A 515 15.90 17.92 -4.14
CA THR A 515 15.92 16.46 -4.26
C THR A 515 14.75 15.86 -3.51
N TRP A 516 14.05 14.93 -4.16
CA TRP A 516 12.90 14.21 -3.60
C TRP A 516 13.20 13.59 -2.23
N ASP A 517 14.46 13.21 -2.00
CA ASP A 517 15.00 12.63 -0.77
C ASP A 517 14.84 13.50 0.49
N ASN A 518 14.80 14.84 0.38
CA ASN A 518 14.80 15.72 1.56
C ASN A 518 13.39 16.03 2.10
N SER A 519 12.35 15.96 1.26
CA SER A 519 11.00 16.40 1.65
C SER A 519 10.34 15.50 2.70
N TYR A 520 10.83 14.26 2.83
CA TYR A 520 10.29 13.25 3.74
C TYR A 520 11.27 12.81 4.83
N ALA A 521 12.38 13.53 5.01
CA ALA A 521 13.34 13.22 6.05
C ALA A 521 12.68 13.20 7.45
N VAL A 522 13.07 12.21 8.26
CA VAL A 522 12.54 11.99 9.61
C VAL A 522 13.60 12.32 10.65
N PHE A 523 14.85 11.94 10.40
CA PHE A 523 15.95 12.07 11.35
C PHE A 523 17.05 13.01 10.85
N GLN A 524 17.49 13.91 11.74
CA GLN A 524 18.67 14.75 11.59
C GLN A 524 19.96 13.99 11.94
N SER A 525 19.88 13.02 12.85
CA SER A 525 21.00 12.21 13.32
C SER A 525 20.55 10.76 13.55
N PRO A 526 21.37 9.74 13.19
CA PRO A 526 22.72 9.85 12.59
C PRO A 526 22.72 10.39 11.14
N ARG A 527 23.80 11.02 10.66
CA ARG A 527 23.89 11.61 9.31
C ARG A 527 24.34 10.62 8.23
N ARG A 528 24.04 10.90 6.96
CA ARG A 528 24.33 10.05 5.78
C ARG A 528 25.83 9.89 5.45
N ASP A 529 26.72 10.75 5.95
CA ASP A 529 28.19 10.57 5.86
C ASP A 529 28.70 9.40 6.73
N ALA A 530 27.81 8.73 7.47
CA ALA A 530 28.05 7.55 8.27
C ALA A 530 28.37 6.25 7.49
N GLN A 531 28.69 6.28 6.19
CA GLN A 531 29.36 5.16 5.53
C GLN A 531 30.66 4.76 6.26
N GLN A 532 31.27 5.70 7.00
CA GLN A 532 32.42 5.45 7.85
C GLN A 532 32.07 5.02 9.30
N LYS A 533 30.82 5.22 9.76
CA LYS A 533 30.39 4.94 11.16
C LYS A 533 29.45 3.73 11.33
N ILE A 534 28.85 3.20 10.26
CA ILE A 534 28.13 1.91 10.36
C ILE A 534 29.13 0.75 10.53
N ALA A 535 30.39 0.91 10.08
CA ALA A 535 31.45 -0.09 10.21
C ALA A 535 32.22 -0.07 11.56
N GLU A 536 32.19 1.01 12.33
CA GLU A 536 33.03 1.18 13.54
C GLU A 536 32.18 1.33 14.82
N CYS A 537 31.58 0.23 15.30
CA CYS A 537 30.87 0.19 16.58
C CYS A 537 31.66 -0.49 17.72
N SER A 538 32.91 -0.89 17.50
CA SER A 538 33.55 -1.89 18.37
C SER A 538 34.43 -1.36 19.51
N ALA A 539 34.60 -0.04 19.71
CA ALA A 539 35.56 0.46 20.72
C ALA A 539 35.04 1.49 21.75
N ASP A 540 34.32 2.56 21.37
CA ASP A 540 34.39 3.80 22.18
C ASP A 540 33.10 4.26 22.91
N GLY A 541 32.09 3.41 23.05
CA GLY A 541 30.92 3.75 23.88
C GLY A 541 30.02 4.86 23.31
N GLU A 542 30.10 5.16 22.01
CA GLU A 542 29.21 6.13 21.34
C GLU A 542 27.76 5.63 21.34
N GLN A 543 26.83 6.46 21.83
CA GLN A 543 25.40 6.14 21.98
C GLN A 543 24.58 6.43 20.70
N GLU A 544 25.22 6.91 19.64
CA GLU A 544 24.60 7.28 18.36
C GLU A 544 24.80 6.23 17.26
N CYS A 545 25.38 5.06 17.61
CA CYS A 545 25.71 4.00 16.66
C CYS A 545 24.71 2.83 16.73
N ILE A 546 24.50 2.15 15.60
CA ILE A 546 23.56 1.03 15.50
C ILE A 546 24.23 -0.25 16.00
N ARG A 547 23.65 -0.85 17.05
CA ARG A 547 24.06 -2.19 17.50
C ARG A 547 23.19 -3.25 16.84
N TRP A 548 23.82 -4.14 16.09
CA TRP A 548 23.15 -5.20 15.36
C TRP A 548 23.32 -6.55 16.03
N THR A 549 22.23 -7.30 16.04
CA THR A 549 22.23 -8.74 16.23
C THR A 549 21.69 -9.36 14.95
N THR A 550 22.55 -10.05 14.20
CA THR A 550 22.14 -10.81 13.02
C THR A 550 21.74 -12.22 13.45
N LEU A 551 20.53 -12.62 13.07
CA LEU A 551 20.01 -13.96 13.26
C LEU A 551 20.27 -14.76 11.99
N TYR A 552 21.20 -15.72 12.07
CA TYR A 552 21.54 -16.56 10.94
C TYR A 552 20.63 -17.79 10.87
N PRO A 553 20.30 -18.27 9.67
CA PRO A 553 19.68 -19.57 9.52
C PRO A 553 20.66 -20.70 9.85
N ARG A 554 20.12 -21.85 10.23
CA ARG A 554 20.92 -23.05 10.54
C ARG A 554 21.57 -23.67 9.29
N SER A 555 20.95 -23.48 8.14
CA SER A 555 21.38 -23.98 6.84
C SER A 555 21.08 -22.95 5.76
N GLU A 556 21.62 -23.16 4.56
CA GLU A 556 21.23 -22.36 3.42
C GLU A 556 19.71 -22.43 3.21
N GLN A 557 19.09 -21.27 3.21
CA GLN A 557 17.65 -21.10 2.99
C GLN A 557 17.38 -20.79 1.53
N LYS A 558 16.15 -20.99 1.08
CA LYS A 558 15.72 -20.68 -0.28
C LYS A 558 15.48 -19.19 -0.46
N CYS A 559 14.81 -18.54 0.47
CA CYS A 559 14.28 -17.19 0.30
C CYS A 559 14.81 -16.14 1.27
N VAL A 560 15.31 -16.52 2.44
CA VAL A 560 15.77 -15.58 3.46
C VAL A 560 17.26 -15.71 3.65
N TYR A 561 18.02 -14.62 3.54
CA TYR A 561 19.45 -14.64 3.87
C TYR A 561 19.66 -14.71 5.38
N GLU A 562 19.09 -13.73 6.09
CA GLU A 562 19.23 -13.53 7.53
C GLU A 562 18.18 -12.53 8.04
N VAL A 563 18.14 -12.33 9.35
CA VAL A 563 17.34 -11.27 9.97
C VAL A 563 18.24 -10.38 10.81
N ASP A 564 18.28 -9.10 10.49
CA ASP A 564 19.04 -8.11 11.25
C ASP A 564 18.14 -7.39 12.24
N ILE A 565 18.56 -7.36 13.50
CA ILE A 565 17.84 -6.65 14.56
C ILE A 565 18.74 -5.59 15.17
N GLY A 566 18.33 -4.34 15.02
CA GLY A 566 19.14 -3.16 15.30
C GLY A 566 18.46 -2.15 16.21
N SER A 567 19.23 -1.22 16.76
CA SER A 567 18.67 -0.07 17.50
C SER A 567 19.51 1.18 17.29
N ILE A 568 18.86 2.30 16.98
CA ILE A 568 19.40 3.66 17.12
C ILE A 568 18.83 4.23 18.41
N GLU A 569 19.62 4.30 19.48
CA GLU A 569 19.11 4.69 20.81
C GLU A 569 18.84 6.20 20.94
N LYS A 570 19.47 7.02 20.09
CA LYS A 570 19.46 8.49 20.16
C LYS A 570 19.31 9.15 18.80
N ALA A 571 18.34 8.70 18.00
CA ALA A 571 17.99 9.46 16.81
C ALA A 571 17.37 10.81 17.22
N ILE A 572 17.63 11.86 16.45
CA ILE A 572 17.03 13.18 16.67
C ILE A 572 16.20 13.51 15.45
N THR A 573 14.93 13.90 15.63
CA THR A 573 14.06 14.23 14.51
C THR A 573 14.43 15.54 13.82
N VAL A 574 14.18 15.63 12.52
CA VAL A 574 14.06 16.90 11.81
C VAL A 574 12.60 17.37 11.85
N SER A 575 12.36 18.67 11.74
CA SER A 575 10.98 19.16 11.60
C SER A 575 10.44 18.72 10.25
N ASN A 576 9.29 18.08 10.23
CA ASN A 576 8.61 17.68 9.01
C ASN A 576 7.10 17.82 9.18
N ASP A 577 6.58 18.94 8.70
CA ASP A 577 5.19 19.31 8.90
C ASP A 577 4.22 18.41 8.11
N TRP A 578 4.69 17.76 7.02
CA TRP A 578 3.89 16.82 6.22
C TRP A 578 3.43 15.60 7.01
N PHE A 579 4.24 15.16 7.96
CA PHE A 579 3.91 14.07 8.87
C PHE A 579 3.48 14.56 10.26
N GLY A 580 3.70 15.84 10.57
CA GLY A 580 3.47 16.42 11.89
C GLY A 580 4.60 16.13 12.87
N ILE A 581 5.81 15.93 12.35
CA ILE A 581 7.01 15.63 13.16
C ILE A 581 7.61 16.94 13.63
N LYS A 582 7.65 17.13 14.95
CA LYS A 582 8.43 18.19 15.59
C LYS A 582 9.92 17.86 15.54
N GLY A 583 10.75 18.82 15.12
CA GLY A 583 12.21 18.67 15.09
C GLY A 583 12.85 18.72 16.48
N GLY A 584 14.03 18.13 16.61
CA GLY A 584 14.84 18.15 17.83
C GLY A 584 14.36 17.20 18.94
N LEU A 585 13.41 16.30 18.66
CA LEU A 585 12.92 15.34 19.64
C LEU A 585 13.70 14.02 19.56
N PRO A 586 14.01 13.40 20.72
CA PRO A 586 14.73 12.14 20.76
C PRO A 586 13.83 10.96 20.37
N VAL A 587 14.36 10.08 19.52
CA VAL A 587 13.73 8.83 19.10
C VAL A 587 14.67 7.65 19.35
N THR A 588 14.15 6.62 19.99
CA THR A 588 14.77 5.29 20.00
C THR A 588 14.15 4.48 18.87
N TYR A 589 14.93 4.12 17.86
CA TYR A 589 14.43 3.38 16.71
C TYR A 589 14.99 1.95 16.69
N HIS A 590 14.16 0.98 17.03
CA HIS A 590 14.42 -0.44 16.87
C HIS A 590 13.96 -0.92 15.50
N MET A 591 14.77 -1.75 14.86
CA MET A 591 14.50 -2.28 13.53
C MET A 591 14.59 -3.79 13.55
N ILE A 592 13.62 -4.44 12.93
CA ILE A 592 13.64 -5.87 12.63
C ILE A 592 13.54 -5.99 11.12
N VAL A 593 14.66 -6.34 10.49
CA VAL A 593 14.83 -6.34 9.04
C VAL A 593 14.99 -7.77 8.56
N ALA A 594 14.04 -8.28 7.79
CA ALA A 594 14.18 -9.57 7.13
C ALA A 594 14.79 -9.38 5.74
N ASN A 595 15.98 -9.94 5.53
CA ASN A 595 16.72 -9.84 4.27
C ASN A 595 16.28 -10.97 3.33
N ILE A 596 15.50 -10.64 2.30
CA ILE A 596 14.90 -11.61 1.37
C ILE A 596 15.69 -11.63 0.06
N LYS A 597 15.99 -12.84 -0.44
CA LYS A 597 16.69 -13.04 -1.71
C LYS A 597 15.89 -12.39 -2.86
N PRO A 598 16.56 -11.79 -3.87
CA PRO A 598 15.89 -11.15 -5.00
C PRO A 598 14.86 -12.04 -5.72
N ALA A 599 15.18 -13.33 -5.87
CA ALA A 599 14.29 -14.32 -6.48
C ALA A 599 13.00 -14.57 -5.68
N CYS A 600 12.94 -14.11 -4.42
CA CYS A 600 11.80 -14.26 -3.53
C CYS A 600 11.01 -12.98 -3.24
N GLN A 601 11.20 -11.93 -4.02
CA GLN A 601 10.50 -10.66 -3.83
C GLN A 601 9.20 -10.59 -4.63
N ALA A 602 8.16 -9.92 -4.13
CA ALA A 602 6.87 -9.83 -4.81
C ALA A 602 6.95 -9.13 -6.17
N TYR A 603 7.88 -8.18 -6.33
CA TYR A 603 8.15 -7.56 -7.63
C TYR A 603 8.67 -8.55 -8.67
N SER A 604 9.34 -9.63 -8.23
CA SER A 604 9.78 -10.68 -9.14
C SER A 604 8.60 -11.39 -9.77
N ILE A 605 7.41 -11.51 -9.16
CA ILE A 605 6.28 -12.15 -9.86
C ILE A 605 5.88 -11.38 -11.12
N LEU A 606 6.01 -10.05 -11.12
CA LEU A 606 5.73 -9.23 -12.30
C LEU A 606 6.88 -9.23 -13.33
N VAL A 607 8.10 -9.60 -12.92
CA VAL A 607 9.33 -9.50 -13.73
C VAL A 607 9.88 -10.88 -14.14
N GLN A 608 9.61 -11.90 -13.34
CA GLN A 608 10.06 -13.29 -13.38
C GLN A 608 8.82 -14.20 -13.27
N PRO A 609 8.26 -14.64 -14.41
CA PRO A 609 7.03 -15.43 -14.44
C PRO A 609 7.16 -16.82 -13.80
N ASP A 610 8.36 -17.25 -13.42
CA ASP A 610 8.63 -18.57 -12.83
C ASP A 610 8.67 -18.56 -11.29
N THR A 611 8.39 -17.42 -10.63
CA THR A 611 8.37 -17.33 -9.17
C THR A 611 7.13 -18.02 -8.60
N PRO A 612 7.26 -19.17 -7.91
CA PRO A 612 6.10 -19.98 -7.55
C PRO A 612 5.33 -19.34 -6.38
N TRP A 613 3.99 -19.36 -6.45
CA TRP A 613 3.15 -18.71 -5.42
C TRP A 613 3.38 -19.23 -3.99
N ASN A 614 3.81 -20.48 -3.83
CA ASN A 614 4.05 -21.11 -2.53
C ASN A 614 5.32 -20.60 -1.85
N MET A 615 6.13 -19.82 -2.56
CA MET A 615 7.34 -19.18 -2.03
C MET A 615 7.08 -18.25 -0.85
N TYR A 616 5.89 -17.63 -0.77
CA TYR A 616 5.55 -16.82 0.39
C TYR A 616 5.47 -17.65 1.67
N GLY A 617 4.98 -18.90 1.59
CA GLY A 617 5.09 -19.85 2.69
C GLY A 617 6.54 -20.18 3.03
N ASP A 618 7.42 -20.33 2.03
CA ASP A 618 8.86 -20.55 2.28
C ASP A 618 9.45 -19.38 3.11
N ILE A 619 9.12 -18.13 2.76
CA ILE A 619 9.53 -16.94 3.54
C ILE A 619 9.02 -17.03 4.99
N VAL A 620 7.73 -17.35 5.20
CA VAL A 620 7.15 -17.48 6.54
C VAL A 620 7.90 -18.53 7.36
N GLN A 621 8.12 -19.71 6.77
CA GLN A 621 8.77 -20.84 7.43
C GLN A 621 10.22 -20.53 7.79
N GLU A 622 10.99 -20.04 6.85
CA GLU A 622 12.41 -19.77 7.05
C GLU A 622 12.62 -18.71 8.13
N LEU A 623 11.81 -17.64 8.14
CA LEU A 623 11.84 -16.64 9.21
C LEU A 623 11.47 -17.24 10.56
N ALA A 624 10.37 -18.01 10.63
CA ALA A 624 9.96 -18.65 11.88
C ALA A 624 11.07 -19.56 12.44
N GLU A 625 11.71 -20.35 11.59
CA GLU A 625 12.81 -21.24 11.95
C GLU A 625 14.07 -20.47 12.37
N ILE A 626 14.42 -19.36 11.71
CA ILE A 626 15.55 -18.50 12.09
C ILE A 626 15.36 -17.98 13.51
N PHE A 627 14.18 -17.46 13.86
CA PHE A 627 13.93 -16.94 15.21
C PHE A 627 13.99 -18.04 16.27
N VAL A 628 13.40 -19.21 16.00
CA VAL A 628 13.41 -20.34 16.94
C VAL A 628 14.81 -20.89 17.14
N TYR A 629 15.61 -20.97 16.06
CA TYR A 629 17.01 -21.39 16.15
C TYR A 629 17.83 -20.42 17.01
N ASN A 630 17.53 -19.12 16.93
CA ASN A 630 18.22 -18.07 17.67
C ASN A 630 17.47 -17.65 18.96
N LYS A 631 16.68 -18.55 19.57
CA LYS A 631 15.74 -18.21 20.66
C LYS A 631 16.33 -17.43 21.85
N ASP A 632 17.58 -17.68 22.23
CA ASP A 632 18.20 -17.03 23.40
C ASP A 632 18.52 -15.55 23.08
N ALA A 633 19.02 -15.30 21.85
CA ALA A 633 19.23 -13.95 21.35
C ALA A 633 17.88 -13.23 21.18
N VAL A 634 16.89 -13.91 20.61
CA VAL A 634 15.53 -13.36 20.46
C VAL A 634 14.91 -13.01 21.81
N GLY A 635 15.04 -13.86 22.83
CA GLY A 635 14.52 -13.58 24.17
C GLY A 635 15.13 -12.33 24.80
N THR A 636 16.43 -12.10 24.59
CA THR A 636 17.14 -10.88 25.03
C THR A 636 16.65 -9.66 24.26
N LEU A 637 16.43 -9.80 22.95
CA LEU A 637 15.92 -8.74 22.09
C LEU A 637 14.48 -8.36 22.44
N VAL A 638 13.63 -9.33 22.77
CA VAL A 638 12.26 -9.07 23.21
C VAL A 638 12.24 -8.26 24.49
N ASP A 639 13.07 -8.62 25.48
CA ASP A 639 13.20 -7.84 26.71
C ASP A 639 13.67 -6.41 26.42
N LYS A 640 14.66 -6.25 25.54
CA LYS A 640 15.24 -4.95 25.21
C LYS A 640 14.28 -4.06 24.41
N ILE A 641 13.58 -4.60 23.42
CA ILE A 641 12.82 -3.80 22.44
C ILE A 641 11.38 -3.60 22.90
N PHE A 642 10.74 -4.67 23.36
CA PHE A 642 9.31 -4.66 23.65
C PHE A 642 9.02 -4.33 25.12
N PHE A 643 9.89 -4.74 26.06
CA PHE A 643 9.62 -4.63 27.50
C PHE A 643 10.41 -3.57 28.26
N SER A 644 11.39 -2.89 27.64
CA SER A 644 12.13 -1.77 28.23
C SER A 644 11.33 -0.48 28.27
#